data_AF-A0A2U3CH14-F1
#
_entry.id   AF-A0A2U3CH14-F1
#
_cell.length_a   1.000
_cell.length_b   1.000
_cell.length_c   1.000
_cell.angle_alpha   90.00
_cell.angle_beta   90.00
_cell.angle_gamma   90.00
#
_symmetry.space_group_name_H-M   'P 1'
#
loop_
_entity.id
_entity.type
_entity.pdbx_description
1 polymer ?
#
loop_
_entity_poly.entity_id
_entity_poly.type
_entity_poly.pdbx_seq_one_letter_code
_entity_poly.pdbx_strand_id
1 'polypeptide(L)'
;MIEQQNQGTVYFPIVFHMHQPVGNFPWVIEDAYQKSYLPLLKTIQKFPDIKINLHISGPLLIWLKENHSDFLDLIYGLYSNHQLEIVGGGFYEPILAVIPEEDRFRQLQKTIEWWKSNYNITPRGIWLAERVWVPDLPRTLSEMKVEFVFIDDYLLHMAGFSEEETFYAYKTEYQGKSITVLPINESIRYLVPWKSPSESIRYLRKARDPRHEKIVVMISDAEKMGVWPAGDRTTHDICYISGYDGKKGWMESFFESLVENDWIKPTLVSTYLNDHNPRGLIYLPTSSYDKMAIWALPTPLRIRLEELRKKAENGEIPHAEDVLTFAKGSLWQNFLIKYSQANVMHKRMLYCRHKLKKIESFTSSTDLEDVWEHILSSQSNDAYWSGMFGGIYYRFLRHTCLKHVNKAEFLMDQICKEHEIELPGVLIQDILLDGQPDGVLENKNISCFISSLKGGSIFSLNLKERGYDFLNVLRRSLEAYHTGEIPVVEDRIEKWTFQDHFFHEINDIQTYQTDQYVDMGNFANRRYTIQPDNKGSITLNRIGQVTGKNGRIIPVSVKKTYQVDDSILTVYYEILVSDNDFDSSFYFSPEMNFLGASYPYKTNGFLNQEKFDLDKGISRASCHHFKIQDLNEIEQVSLKVKFPYPIRCIAFPLMSFAKSEIGYEEQYQGTSIYPFFEINKKKTIFQMELTLTHLE
;
A
#
# COMPACT_ATOMS: atom_id res chain seq x y z
N MET A 1 -31.01 -38.44 37.75
CA MET A 1 -31.11 -37.45 36.66
C MET A 1 -30.63 -36.14 37.22
N ILE A 2 -29.37 -35.80 36.95
CA ILE A 2 -28.80 -34.50 37.33
C ILE A 2 -29.26 -33.55 36.24
N GLU A 3 -30.03 -32.52 36.60
CA GLU A 3 -30.34 -31.40 35.70
C GLU A 3 -29.03 -30.91 35.10
N GLN A 4 -28.85 -31.09 33.78
CA GLN A 4 -27.83 -30.35 33.06
C GLN A 4 -28.22 -28.88 33.16
N GLN A 5 -27.68 -28.19 34.17
CA GLN A 5 -27.74 -26.74 34.25
C GLN A 5 -27.29 -26.21 32.90
N ASN A 6 -28.15 -25.42 32.25
CA ASN A 6 -27.83 -24.75 30.99
C ASN A 6 -26.56 -23.94 31.19
N GLN A 7 -25.43 -24.46 30.73
CA GLN A 7 -24.11 -23.89 30.94
C GLN A 7 -23.85 -22.70 29.99
N GLY A 8 -24.85 -22.20 29.26
CA GLY A 8 -24.76 -21.05 28.37
C GLY A 8 -24.44 -21.43 26.92
N THR A 9 -25.05 -20.70 25.99
CA THR A 9 -24.87 -20.80 24.53
C THR A 9 -23.81 -19.80 24.04
N VAL A 10 -22.99 -20.22 23.08
CA VAL A 10 -22.02 -19.36 22.39
C VAL A 10 -22.39 -19.27 20.92
N TYR A 11 -22.77 -18.08 20.47
CA TYR A 11 -22.94 -17.77 19.05
C TYR A 11 -21.57 -17.58 18.40
N PHE A 12 -21.37 -18.23 17.26
CA PHE A 12 -20.06 -18.31 16.61
C PHE A 12 -20.15 -17.93 15.13
N PRO A 13 -20.13 -16.62 14.79
CA PRO A 13 -19.99 -16.21 13.42
C PRO A 13 -18.61 -16.58 12.88
N ILE A 14 -18.62 -17.35 11.80
CA ILE A 14 -17.43 -17.71 11.02
C ILE A 14 -17.39 -16.78 9.81
N VAL A 15 -16.33 -15.98 9.69
CA VAL A 15 -16.17 -15.03 8.57
C VAL A 15 -14.93 -15.41 7.76
N PHE A 16 -15.12 -15.51 6.45
CA PHE A 16 -14.02 -15.66 5.50
C PHE A 16 -13.92 -14.40 4.65
N HIS A 17 -12.68 -13.93 4.47
CA HIS A 17 -12.35 -12.79 3.63
C HIS A 17 -11.53 -13.27 2.43
N MET A 18 -12.05 -13.11 1.22
CA MET A 18 -11.37 -13.44 -0.03
C MET A 18 -10.95 -12.15 -0.74
N HIS A 19 -9.65 -11.96 -0.93
CA HIS A 19 -9.13 -10.75 -1.57
C HIS A 19 -7.98 -11.03 -2.50
N GLN A 20 -8.02 -10.37 -3.66
CA GLN A 20 -6.89 -10.24 -4.56
C GLN A 20 -6.76 -8.78 -4.98
N PRO A 21 -5.56 -8.19 -4.91
CA PRO A 21 -5.36 -6.76 -5.21
C PRO A 21 -5.58 -6.43 -6.67
N VAL A 22 -5.88 -5.15 -6.94
CA VAL A 22 -5.94 -4.63 -8.31
C VAL A 22 -4.58 -4.84 -9.00
N GLY A 23 -4.60 -5.48 -10.17
CA GLY A 23 -3.40 -5.78 -10.95
C GLY A 23 -2.64 -7.02 -10.51
N ASN A 24 -3.21 -7.87 -9.64
CA ASN A 24 -2.59 -9.17 -9.39
C ASN A 24 -2.59 -10.05 -10.64
N PHE A 25 -1.67 -11.00 -10.68
CA PHE A 25 -1.51 -11.88 -11.84
C PHE A 25 -2.63 -12.93 -11.91
N PRO A 26 -3.24 -13.17 -13.08
CA PRO A 26 -4.33 -14.15 -13.21
C PRO A 26 -3.98 -15.55 -12.70
N TRP A 27 -2.74 -16.01 -12.88
CA TRP A 27 -2.30 -17.31 -12.37
C TRP A 27 -2.19 -17.37 -10.84
N VAL A 28 -1.94 -16.25 -10.16
CA VAL A 28 -1.96 -16.17 -8.69
C VAL A 28 -3.40 -16.28 -8.19
N ILE A 29 -4.32 -15.59 -8.86
CA ILE A 29 -5.75 -15.65 -8.54
C ILE A 29 -6.29 -17.08 -8.77
N GLU A 30 -5.94 -17.71 -9.90
CA GLU A 30 -6.31 -19.10 -10.20
C GLU A 30 -5.75 -20.08 -9.16
N ASP A 31 -4.48 -19.94 -8.75
CA ASP A 31 -3.88 -20.81 -7.74
C ASP A 31 -4.62 -20.70 -6.40
N ALA A 32 -4.96 -19.48 -5.98
CA ALA A 32 -5.76 -19.23 -4.78
C ALA A 32 -7.19 -19.78 -4.89
N TYR A 33 -7.81 -19.68 -6.07
CA TYR A 33 -9.11 -20.28 -6.34
C TYR A 33 -9.09 -21.80 -6.17
N GLN A 34 -8.15 -22.49 -6.82
CA GLN A 34 -8.06 -23.95 -6.81
C GLN A 34 -7.68 -24.50 -5.44
N LYS A 35 -6.76 -23.82 -4.73
CA LYS A 35 -6.24 -24.31 -3.45
C LYS A 35 -7.06 -23.87 -2.25
N SER A 36 -7.73 -22.72 -2.31
CA SER A 36 -8.43 -22.11 -1.17
C SER A 36 -9.93 -21.99 -1.41
N TYR A 37 -10.33 -21.15 -2.37
CA TYR A 37 -11.72 -20.68 -2.43
C TYR A 37 -12.71 -21.80 -2.77
N LEU A 38 -12.40 -22.59 -3.80
CA LEU A 38 -13.28 -23.67 -4.24
C LEU A 38 -13.34 -24.83 -3.22
N PRO A 39 -12.21 -25.36 -2.70
CA PRO A 39 -12.25 -26.38 -1.65
C PRO A 39 -12.96 -25.94 -0.37
N LEU A 40 -12.80 -24.66 0.02
CA LEU A 40 -13.46 -24.09 1.20
C LEU A 40 -14.98 -24.17 1.07
N LEU A 41 -15.55 -23.62 0.00
CA LEU A 41 -17.01 -23.62 -0.17
C LEU A 41 -17.58 -25.02 -0.43
N LYS A 42 -16.86 -25.87 -1.15
CA LYS A 42 -17.24 -27.29 -1.31
C LYS A 42 -17.27 -28.04 0.02
N THR A 43 -16.36 -27.71 0.94
CA THR A 43 -16.35 -28.29 2.28
C THR A 43 -17.52 -27.79 3.10
N ILE A 44 -17.80 -26.48 3.09
CA ILE A 44 -18.96 -25.88 3.78
C ILE A 44 -20.29 -26.48 3.30
N GLN A 45 -20.44 -26.70 1.98
CA GLN A 45 -21.65 -27.27 1.40
C GLN A 45 -22.00 -28.66 1.96
N LYS A 46 -21.01 -29.43 2.43
CA LYS A 46 -21.23 -30.75 3.05
C LYS A 46 -21.85 -30.67 4.45
N PHE A 47 -21.87 -29.50 5.10
CA PHE A 47 -22.36 -29.30 6.46
C PHE A 47 -23.50 -28.27 6.50
N PRO A 48 -24.77 -28.70 6.31
CA PRO A 48 -25.95 -27.82 6.32
C PRO A 48 -26.08 -26.91 7.55
N ASP A 49 -25.64 -27.40 8.73
CA ASP A 49 -25.73 -26.67 10.00
C ASP A 49 -24.62 -25.62 10.19
N ILE A 50 -23.58 -25.64 9.34
CA ILE A 50 -22.53 -24.63 9.37
C ILE A 50 -23.00 -23.41 8.58
N LYS A 51 -22.95 -22.26 9.26
CA LYS A 51 -23.31 -20.95 8.72
C LYS A 51 -22.07 -20.07 8.69
N ILE A 52 -21.81 -19.45 7.55
CA ILE A 52 -20.64 -18.58 7.34
C ILE A 52 -21.04 -17.21 6.81
N ASN A 53 -20.14 -16.25 7.00
CA ASN A 53 -20.22 -14.90 6.46
C ASN A 53 -19.05 -14.75 5.48
N LEU A 54 -19.30 -14.29 4.26
CA LEU A 54 -18.29 -14.26 3.21
C LEU A 54 -18.14 -12.84 2.65
N HIS A 55 -16.92 -12.32 2.75
CA HIS A 55 -16.51 -11.13 2.03
C HIS A 55 -15.70 -11.52 0.79
N ILE A 56 -15.98 -10.88 -0.36
CA ILE A 56 -15.19 -11.02 -1.59
C ILE A 56 -14.91 -9.63 -2.16
N SER A 57 -13.64 -9.29 -2.36
CA SER A 57 -13.24 -8.01 -2.95
C SER A 57 -13.68 -7.87 -4.41
N GLY A 58 -13.93 -6.63 -4.86
CA GLY A 58 -14.38 -6.31 -6.21
C GLY A 58 -13.48 -6.83 -7.34
N PRO A 59 -12.15 -6.66 -7.29
CA PRO A 59 -11.25 -7.22 -8.31
C PRO A 59 -11.40 -8.74 -8.47
N LEU A 60 -11.53 -9.45 -7.35
CA LEU A 60 -11.76 -10.89 -7.35
C LEU A 60 -13.15 -11.24 -7.91
N LEU A 61 -14.19 -10.47 -7.58
CA LEU A 61 -15.54 -10.67 -8.13
C LEU A 61 -15.58 -10.49 -9.65
N ILE A 62 -14.85 -9.51 -10.20
CA ILE A 62 -14.72 -9.29 -11.64
C ILE A 62 -14.07 -10.52 -12.28
N TRP A 63 -12.93 -10.96 -11.75
CA TRP A 63 -12.22 -12.12 -12.28
C TRP A 63 -13.03 -13.42 -12.18
N LEU A 64 -13.71 -13.66 -11.06
CA LEU A 64 -14.57 -14.83 -10.87
C LEU A 64 -15.74 -14.84 -11.85
N LYS A 65 -16.36 -13.69 -12.11
CA LYS A 65 -17.46 -13.59 -13.08
C LYS A 65 -17.01 -13.97 -14.50
N GLU A 66 -15.78 -13.61 -14.87
CA GLU A 66 -15.22 -13.89 -16.19
C GLU A 66 -14.70 -15.33 -16.33
N ASN A 67 -14.16 -15.93 -15.26
CA ASN A 67 -13.40 -17.19 -15.34
C ASN A 67 -14.08 -18.39 -14.64
N HIS A 68 -14.85 -18.16 -13.58
CA HIS A 68 -15.48 -19.20 -12.73
C HIS A 68 -16.88 -18.77 -12.27
N SER A 69 -17.78 -18.46 -13.22
CA SER A 69 -19.14 -18.02 -12.89
C SER A 69 -19.95 -19.09 -12.12
N ASP A 70 -19.64 -20.37 -12.32
CA ASP A 70 -20.19 -21.51 -11.59
C ASP A 70 -19.85 -21.47 -10.09
N PHE A 71 -18.71 -20.90 -9.71
CA PHE A 71 -18.37 -20.66 -8.31
C PHE A 71 -19.26 -19.59 -7.68
N LEU A 72 -19.65 -18.56 -8.44
CA LEU A 72 -20.61 -17.57 -7.96
C LEU A 72 -22.02 -18.18 -7.82
N ASP A 73 -22.39 -19.13 -8.69
CA ASP A 73 -23.63 -19.90 -8.55
C ASP A 73 -23.61 -20.78 -7.28
N LEU A 74 -22.46 -21.37 -6.94
CA LEU A 74 -22.28 -22.09 -5.68
C LEU A 74 -22.48 -21.16 -4.47
N ILE A 75 -21.90 -19.96 -4.50
CA ILE A 75 -22.10 -18.94 -3.45
C ILE A 75 -23.59 -18.59 -3.32
N TYR A 76 -24.26 -18.35 -4.45
CA TYR A 76 -25.69 -18.01 -4.45
C TYR A 76 -26.55 -19.16 -3.94
N GLY A 77 -26.19 -20.42 -4.23
CA GLY A 77 -26.85 -21.60 -3.68
C GLY A 77 -26.72 -21.69 -2.16
N LEU A 78 -25.52 -21.49 -1.61
CA LEU A 78 -25.28 -21.45 -0.17
C LEU A 78 -26.03 -20.29 0.51
N TYR A 79 -26.09 -19.13 -0.14
CA TYR A 79 -26.85 -17.97 0.33
C TYR A 79 -28.36 -18.27 0.37
N SER A 80 -28.91 -18.83 -0.71
CA SER A 80 -30.34 -19.16 -0.83
C SER A 80 -30.77 -20.23 0.18
N ASN A 81 -29.85 -21.12 0.58
CA ASN A 81 -30.06 -22.14 1.60
C ASN A 81 -29.81 -21.63 3.04
N HIS A 82 -29.60 -20.33 3.25
CA HIS A 82 -29.31 -19.73 4.56
C HIS A 82 -28.06 -20.29 5.26
N GLN A 83 -27.10 -20.82 4.49
CA GLN A 83 -25.78 -21.24 4.98
C GLN A 83 -24.73 -20.13 4.86
N LEU A 84 -24.98 -19.10 4.06
CA LEU A 84 -24.02 -18.05 3.76
C LEU A 84 -24.67 -16.67 3.82
N GLU A 85 -24.01 -15.72 4.46
CA GLU A 85 -24.32 -14.28 4.40
C GLU A 85 -23.21 -13.55 3.64
N ILE A 86 -23.58 -12.73 2.65
CA ILE A 86 -22.63 -11.87 1.96
C ILE A 86 -22.33 -10.64 2.80
N VAL A 87 -21.04 -10.40 3.00
CA VAL A 87 -20.49 -9.22 3.67
C VAL A 87 -19.98 -8.25 2.61
N GLY A 88 -20.34 -6.98 2.72
CA GLY A 88 -19.88 -5.92 1.83
C GLY A 88 -18.52 -5.34 2.24
N GLY A 89 -18.12 -4.24 1.62
CA GLY A 89 -16.83 -3.60 1.82
C GLY A 89 -16.61 -2.54 0.76
N GLY A 90 -15.50 -1.82 0.81
CA GLY A 90 -15.12 -0.96 -0.31
C GLY A 90 -14.74 -1.83 -1.51
N PHE A 91 -15.30 -1.56 -2.68
CA PHE A 91 -15.19 -2.45 -3.85
C PHE A 91 -13.75 -2.78 -4.21
N TYR A 92 -12.87 -1.78 -4.25
CA TYR A 92 -11.46 -1.96 -4.57
C TYR A 92 -10.57 -2.17 -3.34
N GLU A 93 -11.13 -2.63 -2.21
CA GLU A 93 -10.41 -2.81 -0.94
C GLU A 93 -9.60 -1.59 -0.48
N PRO A 94 -10.19 -0.38 -0.44
CA PRO A 94 -9.53 0.79 0.09
C PRO A 94 -9.50 0.78 1.62
N ILE A 95 -8.45 1.37 2.19
CA ILE A 95 -8.51 1.83 3.59
C ILE A 95 -9.44 3.03 3.65
N LEU A 96 -10.70 2.83 4.06
CA LEU A 96 -11.71 3.89 4.11
C LEU A 96 -11.20 5.12 4.88
N ALA A 97 -10.43 4.91 5.95
CA ALA A 97 -9.89 5.95 6.82
C ALA A 97 -8.95 6.95 6.12
N VAL A 98 -8.39 6.63 4.95
CA VAL A 98 -7.40 7.50 4.26
C VAL A 98 -7.89 8.07 2.94
N ILE A 99 -9.07 7.68 2.47
CA ILE A 99 -9.67 8.23 1.25
C ILE A 99 -10.72 9.32 1.57
N PRO A 100 -11.02 10.23 0.63
CA PRO A 100 -12.09 11.22 0.80
C PRO A 100 -13.44 10.58 1.11
N GLU A 101 -14.30 11.27 1.87
CA GLU A 101 -15.60 10.75 2.29
C GLU A 101 -16.51 10.36 1.11
N GLU A 102 -16.54 11.18 0.05
CA GLU A 102 -17.28 10.86 -1.19
C GLU A 102 -16.83 9.54 -1.81
N ASP A 103 -15.51 9.29 -1.79
CA ASP A 103 -14.92 8.09 -2.35
C ASP A 103 -15.28 6.87 -1.48
N ARG A 104 -15.37 7.02 -0.15
CA ARG A 104 -15.90 5.96 0.74
C ARG A 104 -17.31 5.55 0.33
N PHE A 105 -18.19 6.53 0.08
CA PHE A 105 -19.56 6.26 -0.37
C PHE A 105 -19.59 5.51 -1.69
N ARG A 106 -18.82 5.97 -2.68
CA ARG A 106 -18.77 5.33 -4.00
C ARG A 106 -18.21 3.90 -3.94
N GLN A 107 -17.18 3.66 -3.13
CA GLN A 107 -16.61 2.33 -2.92
C GLN A 107 -17.63 1.36 -2.32
N LEU A 108 -18.36 1.79 -1.28
CA LEU A 108 -19.39 0.98 -0.63
C LEU A 108 -20.60 0.75 -1.57
N GLN A 109 -21.03 1.80 -2.25
CA GLN A 109 -22.15 1.75 -3.19
C GLN A 109 -21.87 0.77 -4.33
N LYS A 110 -20.67 0.81 -4.91
CA LYS A 110 -20.28 -0.09 -6.01
C LYS A 110 -20.37 -1.57 -5.60
N THR A 111 -19.96 -1.92 -4.38
CA THR A 111 -20.13 -3.29 -3.84
C THR A 111 -21.60 -3.68 -3.69
N ILE A 112 -22.42 -2.78 -3.14
CA ILE A 112 -23.85 -3.01 -2.97
C ILE A 112 -24.53 -3.21 -4.33
N GLU A 113 -24.24 -2.35 -5.30
CA GLU A 113 -24.80 -2.40 -6.65
C GLU A 113 -24.36 -3.64 -7.43
N TRP A 114 -23.12 -4.08 -7.26
CA TRP A 114 -22.62 -5.30 -7.87
C TRP A 114 -23.43 -6.51 -7.40
N TRP A 115 -23.57 -6.70 -6.09
CA TRP A 115 -24.35 -7.81 -5.54
C TRP A 115 -25.85 -7.70 -5.86
N LYS A 116 -26.38 -6.47 -5.85
CA LYS A 116 -27.79 -6.24 -6.15
C LYS A 116 -28.13 -6.55 -7.61
N SER A 117 -27.29 -6.13 -8.55
CA SER A 117 -27.55 -6.29 -9.98
C SER A 117 -27.31 -7.72 -10.47
N ASN A 118 -26.34 -8.43 -9.89
CA ASN A 118 -26.02 -9.80 -10.32
C ASN A 118 -26.85 -10.87 -9.60
N TYR A 119 -27.15 -10.69 -8.30
CA TYR A 119 -27.78 -11.73 -7.47
C TYR A 119 -28.96 -11.24 -6.63
N ASN A 120 -29.38 -9.98 -6.78
CA ASN A 120 -30.41 -9.33 -5.95
C ASN A 120 -30.11 -9.36 -4.43
N ILE A 121 -28.83 -9.44 -4.07
CA ILE A 121 -28.37 -9.46 -2.67
C ILE A 121 -28.03 -8.03 -2.23
N THR A 122 -28.39 -7.67 -1.00
CA THR A 122 -27.97 -6.42 -0.37
C THR A 122 -27.22 -6.75 0.93
N PRO A 123 -25.88 -6.59 0.97
CA PRO A 123 -25.11 -6.85 2.17
C PRO A 123 -25.56 -5.96 3.34
N ARG A 124 -25.73 -6.55 4.53
CA ARG A 124 -26.15 -5.82 5.75
C ARG A 124 -24.97 -5.30 6.57
N GLY A 125 -23.82 -5.93 6.47
CA GLY A 125 -22.60 -5.50 7.15
C GLY A 125 -21.40 -5.44 6.23
N ILE A 126 -20.31 -4.88 6.74
CA ILE A 126 -19.07 -4.75 5.97
C ILE A 126 -17.85 -5.36 6.67
N TRP A 127 -16.95 -5.85 5.83
CA TRP A 127 -15.54 -6.01 6.13
C TRP A 127 -14.87 -4.63 6.04
N LEU A 128 -14.14 -4.27 7.09
CA LEU A 128 -13.32 -3.06 7.10
C LEU A 128 -11.91 -3.45 6.67
N ALA A 129 -11.48 -3.04 5.49
CA ALA A 129 -10.16 -3.35 4.93
C ALA A 129 -9.05 -3.04 5.96
N GLU A 130 -8.21 -4.04 6.23
CA GLU A 130 -7.18 -4.01 7.26
C GLU A 130 -7.65 -3.56 8.66
N ARG A 131 -8.95 -3.64 8.95
CA ARG A 131 -9.60 -3.20 10.20
C ARG A 131 -9.17 -1.81 10.67
N VAL A 132 -8.80 -0.91 9.75
CA VAL A 132 -8.36 0.44 10.09
C VAL A 132 -9.57 1.29 10.47
N TRP A 133 -9.76 1.45 11.77
CA TRP A 133 -10.86 2.21 12.37
C TRP A 133 -10.48 3.66 12.63
N VAL A 134 -11.41 4.57 12.32
CA VAL A 134 -11.37 5.97 12.77
C VAL A 134 -12.77 6.36 13.30
N PRO A 135 -12.85 7.21 14.36
CA PRO A 135 -14.12 7.53 15.01
C PRO A 135 -15.21 8.15 14.13
N ASP A 136 -14.90 8.67 12.93
CA ASP A 136 -15.88 9.27 12.02
C ASP A 136 -16.60 8.25 11.11
N LEU A 137 -16.09 7.01 10.98
CA LEU A 137 -16.72 5.96 10.16
C LEU A 137 -18.20 5.67 10.48
N PRO A 138 -18.69 5.71 11.74
CA PRO A 138 -20.10 5.45 12.02
C PRO A 138 -21.06 6.31 11.20
N ARG A 139 -20.68 7.56 10.89
CA ARG A 139 -21.48 8.43 10.03
C ARG A 139 -21.55 7.90 8.61
N THR A 140 -20.41 7.67 7.97
CA THR A 140 -20.33 7.15 6.60
C THR A 140 -21.08 5.81 6.47
N LEU A 141 -20.86 4.88 7.40
CA LEU A 141 -21.48 3.56 7.37
C LEU A 141 -22.99 3.61 7.60
N SER A 142 -23.46 4.43 8.53
CA SER A 142 -24.89 4.61 8.81
C SER A 142 -25.63 5.25 7.62
N GLU A 143 -25.03 6.23 6.94
CA GLU A 143 -25.61 6.85 5.74
C GLU A 143 -25.76 5.84 4.59
N MET A 144 -24.86 4.86 4.50
CA MET A 144 -24.96 3.72 3.57
C MET A 144 -25.90 2.60 4.06
N LYS A 145 -26.61 2.79 5.17
CA LYS A 145 -27.49 1.79 5.80
C LYS A 145 -26.77 0.49 6.15
N VAL A 146 -25.47 0.55 6.40
CA VAL A 146 -24.73 -0.57 6.97
C VAL A 146 -25.21 -0.76 8.42
N GLU A 147 -25.45 -2.00 8.80
CA GLU A 147 -25.97 -2.36 10.12
C GLU A 147 -24.86 -2.78 11.08
N PHE A 148 -23.81 -3.43 10.56
CA PHE A 148 -22.67 -3.87 11.35
C PHE A 148 -21.33 -3.82 10.62
N VAL A 149 -20.24 -3.75 11.39
CA VAL A 149 -18.87 -3.80 10.91
C VAL A 149 -18.00 -4.65 11.84
N PHE A 150 -17.07 -5.40 11.25
CA PHE A 150 -16.09 -6.17 12.00
C PHE A 150 -14.88 -5.32 12.37
N ILE A 151 -14.42 -5.45 13.61
CA ILE A 151 -13.22 -4.78 14.16
C ILE A 151 -12.45 -5.76 15.04
N ASP A 152 -11.16 -5.60 15.23
CA ASP A 152 -10.42 -6.49 16.15
C ASP A 152 -10.70 -6.15 17.64
N ASP A 153 -10.81 -7.17 18.48
CA ASP A 153 -10.90 -7.06 19.94
C ASP A 153 -9.74 -6.25 20.57
N TYR A 154 -8.59 -6.19 19.90
CA TYR A 154 -7.48 -5.30 20.21
C TYR A 154 -7.92 -3.85 20.44
N LEU A 155 -8.88 -3.32 19.68
CA LEU A 155 -9.39 -1.95 19.87
C LEU A 155 -10.19 -1.81 21.17
N LEU A 156 -10.93 -2.85 21.57
CA LEU A 156 -11.65 -2.89 22.84
C LEU A 156 -10.66 -2.94 24.00
N HIS A 157 -9.61 -3.75 23.91
CA HIS A 157 -8.54 -3.77 24.91
C HIS A 157 -7.83 -2.42 25.02
N MET A 158 -7.61 -1.72 23.91
CA MET A 158 -7.08 -0.34 23.93
C MET A 158 -8.05 0.64 24.61
N ALA A 159 -9.35 0.41 24.51
CA ALA A 159 -10.38 1.20 25.19
C ALA A 159 -10.61 0.80 26.65
N GLY A 160 -9.87 -0.20 27.18
CA GLY A 160 -9.91 -0.62 28.58
C GLY A 160 -10.88 -1.76 28.89
N PHE A 161 -11.41 -2.45 27.87
CA PHE A 161 -12.30 -3.60 28.06
C PHE A 161 -11.51 -4.89 28.37
N SER A 162 -12.08 -5.71 29.24
CA SER A 162 -11.58 -7.05 29.56
C SER A 162 -11.89 -8.07 28.45
N GLU A 163 -11.21 -9.22 28.45
CA GLU A 163 -11.47 -10.32 27.51
C GLU A 163 -12.94 -10.76 27.52
N GLU A 164 -13.57 -10.90 28.69
CA GLU A 164 -14.96 -11.37 28.76
C GLU A 164 -15.96 -10.37 28.14
N GLU A 165 -15.58 -9.11 28.08
CA GLU A 165 -16.36 -8.03 27.48
C GLU A 165 -16.19 -7.96 25.97
N THR A 166 -15.18 -8.61 25.38
CA THR A 166 -15.03 -8.69 23.91
C THR A 166 -16.01 -9.67 23.27
N PHE A 167 -16.65 -10.53 24.06
CA PHE A 167 -17.62 -11.54 23.61
C PHE A 167 -19.05 -11.02 23.40
N TYR A 168 -19.17 -9.75 22.99
CA TYR A 168 -20.45 -9.08 22.75
C TYR A 168 -20.38 -8.17 21.53
N ALA A 169 -21.51 -8.01 20.84
CA ALA A 169 -21.70 -6.91 19.92
C ALA A 169 -21.96 -5.61 20.70
N TYR A 170 -21.46 -4.48 20.19
CA TYR A 170 -21.68 -3.16 20.78
C TYR A 170 -22.19 -2.17 19.74
N LYS A 171 -22.81 -1.08 20.19
CA LYS A 171 -22.99 0.12 19.38
C LYS A 171 -21.80 1.05 19.58
N THR A 172 -21.45 1.80 18.55
CA THR A 172 -20.62 3.02 18.62
C THR A 172 -21.31 4.10 17.79
N GLU A 173 -21.05 5.37 18.10
CA GLU A 173 -21.66 6.49 17.36
C GLU A 173 -20.66 7.58 17.01
N TYR A 174 -21.02 8.37 16.00
CA TYR A 174 -20.38 9.63 15.68
C TYR A 174 -21.43 10.59 15.12
N GLN A 175 -21.52 11.79 15.72
CA GLN A 175 -22.49 12.83 15.35
C GLN A 175 -23.95 12.32 15.32
N GLY A 176 -24.31 11.46 16.28
CA GLY A 176 -25.67 10.90 16.39
C GLY A 176 -25.99 9.80 15.38
N LYS A 177 -25.01 9.36 14.58
CA LYS A 177 -25.12 8.20 13.69
C LYS A 177 -24.42 7.02 14.34
N SER A 178 -25.14 5.92 14.51
CA SER A 178 -24.64 4.73 15.20
C SER A 178 -24.50 3.53 14.28
N ILE A 179 -23.51 2.69 14.55
CA ILE A 179 -23.28 1.40 13.88
C ILE A 179 -23.06 0.30 14.93
N THR A 180 -23.41 -0.96 14.61
CA THR A 180 -23.01 -2.10 15.43
C THR A 180 -21.58 -2.52 15.10
N VAL A 181 -20.74 -2.70 16.11
CA VAL A 181 -19.38 -3.25 15.97
C VAL A 181 -19.33 -4.66 16.54
N LEU A 182 -18.64 -5.55 15.82
CA LEU A 182 -18.44 -6.95 16.17
C LEU A 182 -16.95 -7.21 16.37
N PRO A 183 -16.49 -7.42 17.61
CA PRO A 183 -15.10 -7.74 17.91
C PRO A 183 -14.71 -9.12 17.36
N ILE A 184 -13.75 -9.14 16.45
CA ILE A 184 -13.03 -10.32 15.98
C ILE A 184 -12.17 -10.79 17.15
N ASN A 185 -12.33 -12.05 17.54
CA ASN A 185 -11.51 -12.60 18.60
C ASN A 185 -10.12 -12.99 18.08
N GLU A 186 -9.07 -12.40 18.65
CA GLU A 186 -7.70 -12.63 18.21
C GLU A 186 -7.27 -14.08 18.50
N SER A 187 -7.59 -14.59 19.68
CA SER A 187 -7.16 -15.93 20.10
C SER A 187 -7.68 -17.01 19.14
N ILE A 188 -8.96 -16.97 18.76
CA ILE A 188 -9.52 -17.95 17.82
C ILE A 188 -8.87 -17.85 16.42
N ARG A 189 -8.54 -16.64 15.96
CA ARG A 189 -7.83 -16.39 14.69
C ARG A 189 -6.44 -17.04 14.65
N TYR A 190 -5.76 -17.16 15.78
CA TYR A 190 -4.47 -17.85 15.91
C TYR A 190 -4.60 -19.36 16.12
N LEU A 191 -5.77 -19.86 16.52
CA LEU A 191 -6.04 -21.29 16.61
C LEU A 191 -6.43 -21.89 15.25
N VAL A 192 -7.07 -21.11 14.38
CA VAL A 192 -7.67 -21.60 13.12
C VAL A 192 -6.86 -21.15 11.89
N PRO A 193 -6.30 -22.07 11.06
CA PRO A 193 -6.32 -23.53 11.15
C PRO A 193 -5.04 -24.09 11.81
N TRP A 194 -4.31 -23.31 12.62
CA TRP A 194 -2.93 -23.65 13.05
C TRP A 194 -2.82 -24.67 14.19
N LYS A 195 -3.89 -24.85 14.97
CA LYS A 195 -3.97 -25.76 16.11
C LYS A 195 -5.04 -26.81 15.87
N SER A 196 -5.09 -27.88 16.67
CA SER A 196 -6.14 -28.90 16.48
C SER A 196 -7.53 -28.30 16.71
N PRO A 197 -8.58 -28.77 16.01
CA PRO A 197 -9.95 -28.30 16.21
C PRO A 197 -10.40 -28.27 17.68
N SER A 198 -9.98 -29.28 18.45
CA SER A 198 -10.26 -29.40 19.88
C SER A 198 -9.75 -28.23 20.73
N GLU A 199 -8.66 -27.56 20.32
CA GLU A 199 -8.17 -26.36 21.00
C GLU A 199 -9.13 -25.18 20.82
N SER A 200 -9.67 -25.01 19.62
CA SER A 200 -10.70 -24.01 19.32
C SER A 200 -11.98 -24.26 20.12
N ILE A 201 -12.45 -25.51 20.20
CA ILE A 201 -13.63 -25.86 21.02
C ILE A 201 -13.35 -25.60 22.51
N ARG A 202 -12.15 -25.95 23.00
CA ARG A 202 -11.74 -25.67 24.38
C ARG A 202 -11.70 -24.17 24.67
N TYR A 203 -11.24 -23.37 23.72
CA TYR A 203 -11.23 -21.92 23.84
C TYR A 203 -12.65 -21.35 23.91
N LEU A 204 -13.53 -21.73 22.97
CA LEU A 204 -14.93 -21.27 22.94
C LEU A 204 -15.69 -21.64 24.23
N ARG A 205 -15.33 -22.75 24.87
CA ARG A 205 -15.92 -23.15 26.16
C ARG A 205 -15.70 -22.11 27.26
N LYS A 206 -14.62 -21.32 27.20
CA LYS A 206 -14.34 -20.22 28.16
C LYS A 206 -15.36 -19.09 28.06
N ALA A 207 -15.98 -18.89 26.90
CA ALA A 207 -17.00 -17.86 26.70
C ALA A 207 -18.38 -18.27 27.24
N ARG A 208 -18.56 -19.49 27.75
CA ARG A 208 -19.85 -19.95 28.24
C ARG A 208 -20.25 -19.21 29.53
N ASP A 209 -21.38 -18.52 29.50
CA ASP A 209 -22.00 -17.87 30.66
C ASP A 209 -23.49 -18.27 30.74
N PRO A 210 -23.97 -18.90 31.83
CA PRO A 210 -25.38 -19.27 31.99
C PRO A 210 -26.33 -18.07 32.08
N ARG A 211 -25.80 -16.85 32.34
CA ARG A 211 -26.61 -15.64 32.52
C ARG A 211 -26.73 -14.80 31.25
N HIS A 212 -25.77 -14.91 30.34
CA HIS A 212 -25.71 -14.09 29.15
C HIS A 212 -25.20 -14.90 27.97
N GLU A 213 -25.95 -14.86 26.88
CA GLU A 213 -25.46 -15.40 25.61
C GLU A 213 -24.29 -14.55 25.11
N LYS A 214 -23.25 -15.23 24.64
CA LYS A 214 -22.03 -14.61 24.11
C LYS A 214 -21.95 -14.78 22.62
N ILE A 215 -21.25 -13.86 21.96
CA ILE A 215 -20.88 -13.95 20.55
C ILE A 215 -19.36 -13.90 20.44
N VAL A 216 -18.77 -14.91 19.83
CA VAL A 216 -17.32 -14.98 19.56
C VAL A 216 -17.13 -15.00 18.05
N VAL A 217 -16.61 -13.93 17.48
CA VAL A 217 -16.44 -13.81 16.03
C VAL A 217 -15.08 -14.37 15.63
N MET A 218 -15.07 -15.35 14.73
CA MET A 218 -13.86 -15.80 14.08
C MET A 218 -13.79 -15.20 12.68
N ILE A 219 -12.67 -14.56 12.36
CA ILE A 219 -12.35 -14.17 10.98
C ILE A 219 -11.05 -14.81 10.54
N SER A 220 -11.02 -15.24 9.28
CA SER A 220 -9.77 -15.55 8.60
C SER A 220 -9.80 -15.11 7.14
N ASP A 221 -8.67 -14.61 6.67
CA ASP A 221 -8.31 -14.60 5.26
C ASP A 221 -8.51 -16.02 4.72
N ALA A 222 -9.22 -16.13 3.61
CA ALA A 222 -9.57 -17.41 3.01
C ALA A 222 -8.33 -18.07 2.39
N GLU A 223 -7.34 -17.29 1.99
CA GLU A 223 -6.04 -17.71 1.47
C GLU A 223 -5.24 -18.48 2.53
N LYS A 224 -5.47 -18.20 3.82
CA LYS A 224 -4.91 -19.00 4.93
C LYS A 224 -5.45 -20.44 4.93
N MET A 225 -6.61 -20.67 4.35
CA MET A 225 -7.24 -21.98 4.25
C MET A 225 -6.86 -22.68 2.94
N GLY A 226 -5.61 -22.60 2.49
CA GLY A 226 -5.20 -23.23 1.24
C GLY A 226 -3.85 -22.82 0.67
N VAL A 227 -3.61 -21.51 0.56
CA VAL A 227 -2.46 -20.96 -0.19
C VAL A 227 -1.20 -20.89 0.66
N TRP A 228 -1.34 -20.52 1.93
CA TRP A 228 -0.19 -20.21 2.79
C TRP A 228 0.69 -21.44 3.08
N PRO A 229 1.99 -21.25 3.28
CA PRO A 229 2.87 -22.33 3.72
C PRO A 229 2.58 -22.76 5.16
N ALA A 230 2.84 -24.03 5.45
CA ALA A 230 2.66 -24.60 6.79
C ALA A 230 3.73 -25.64 7.12
N GLY A 231 4.98 -25.17 7.25
CA GLY A 231 6.14 -26.03 7.47
C GLY A 231 6.57 -26.71 6.17
N ASP A 232 6.61 -28.03 6.17
CA ASP A 232 6.92 -28.88 5.01
C ASP A 232 5.72 -29.15 4.09
N ARG A 233 4.53 -28.65 4.48
CA ARG A 233 3.26 -28.79 3.74
C ARG A 233 2.66 -27.44 3.39
N THR A 234 1.59 -27.46 2.60
CA THR A 234 0.73 -26.29 2.36
C THR A 234 -0.46 -26.28 3.30
N THR A 235 -1.06 -25.11 3.53
CA THR A 235 -2.35 -25.04 4.23
C THR A 235 -3.47 -25.76 3.47
N HIS A 236 -3.38 -25.95 2.14
CA HIS A 236 -4.29 -26.81 1.37
C HIS A 236 -4.25 -28.26 1.87
N ASP A 237 -3.04 -28.81 2.02
CA ASP A 237 -2.85 -30.18 2.50
C ASP A 237 -3.45 -30.34 3.90
N ILE A 238 -3.22 -29.36 4.78
CA ILE A 238 -3.73 -29.38 6.15
C ILE A 238 -5.26 -29.25 6.16
N CYS A 239 -5.80 -28.29 5.42
CA CYS A 239 -7.22 -27.95 5.47
C CYS A 239 -8.10 -29.02 4.83
N TYR A 240 -7.66 -29.64 3.73
CA TYR A 240 -8.53 -30.47 2.89
C TYR A 240 -8.05 -31.89 2.64
N ILE A 241 -6.75 -32.18 2.79
CA ILE A 241 -6.20 -33.52 2.47
C ILE A 241 -6.02 -34.35 3.74
N SER A 242 -5.09 -33.95 4.60
CA SER A 242 -4.76 -34.64 5.83
C SER A 242 -4.30 -33.60 6.85
N GLY A 243 -5.11 -33.35 7.88
CA GLY A 243 -4.82 -32.35 8.90
C GLY A 243 -3.57 -32.69 9.71
N TYR A 244 -3.46 -32.15 10.92
CA TYR A 244 -2.31 -32.46 11.78
C TYR A 244 -2.28 -33.92 12.27
N ASP A 245 -3.41 -34.62 12.24
CA ASP A 245 -3.52 -36.03 12.64
C ASP A 245 -3.21 -37.02 11.51
N GLY A 246 -2.99 -36.53 10.28
CA GLY A 246 -2.69 -37.34 9.10
C GLY A 246 -3.88 -38.14 8.54
N LYS A 247 -5.11 -37.94 9.04
CA LYS A 247 -6.26 -38.78 8.67
C LYS A 247 -7.29 -38.06 7.82
N LYS A 248 -7.64 -36.83 8.20
CA LYS A 248 -8.78 -36.10 7.63
C LYS A 248 -8.45 -34.62 7.51
N GLY A 249 -9.00 -33.94 6.50
CA GLY A 249 -8.86 -32.49 6.36
C GLY A 249 -9.27 -31.75 7.64
N TRP A 250 -8.47 -30.75 8.02
CA TRP A 250 -8.68 -29.96 9.22
C TRP A 250 -10.04 -29.25 9.21
N MET A 251 -10.46 -28.69 8.06
CA MET A 251 -11.72 -27.95 7.93
C MET A 251 -12.92 -28.85 8.19
N GLU A 252 -12.91 -30.06 7.62
CA GLU A 252 -13.97 -31.04 7.82
C GLU A 252 -14.06 -31.46 9.30
N SER A 253 -12.91 -31.75 9.92
CA SER A 253 -12.83 -32.11 11.34
C SER A 253 -13.26 -30.97 12.27
N PHE A 254 -12.98 -29.72 11.90
CA PHE A 254 -13.40 -28.53 12.63
C PHE A 254 -14.92 -28.34 12.57
N PHE A 255 -15.53 -28.46 11.39
CA PHE A 255 -16.97 -28.37 11.24
C PHE A 255 -17.72 -29.49 11.94
N GLU A 256 -17.23 -30.72 11.89
CA GLU A 256 -17.77 -31.82 12.70
C GLU A 256 -17.73 -31.49 14.20
N SER A 257 -16.58 -31.02 14.68
CA SER A 257 -16.42 -30.64 16.08
C SER A 257 -17.38 -29.53 16.51
N LEU A 258 -17.69 -28.57 15.64
CA LEU A 258 -18.67 -27.52 15.92
C LEU A 258 -20.09 -28.08 15.99
N VAL A 259 -20.49 -28.93 15.04
CA VAL A 259 -21.83 -29.52 14.98
C VAL A 259 -22.09 -30.49 16.15
N GLU A 260 -21.07 -31.23 16.59
CA GLU A 260 -21.16 -32.14 17.74
C GLU A 260 -21.36 -31.40 19.08
N ASN A 261 -21.03 -30.11 19.15
CA ASN A 261 -21.16 -29.30 20.35
C ASN A 261 -22.39 -28.39 20.24
N ASP A 262 -23.55 -28.89 20.70
CA ASP A 262 -24.85 -28.22 20.63
C ASP A 262 -24.92 -26.80 21.24
N TRP A 263 -24.05 -26.49 22.21
CA TRP A 263 -23.92 -25.19 22.85
C TRP A 263 -23.16 -24.16 21.99
N ILE A 264 -22.51 -24.58 20.91
CA ILE A 264 -21.94 -23.69 19.90
C ILE A 264 -22.97 -23.52 18.78
N LYS A 265 -23.29 -22.28 18.44
CA LYS A 265 -24.22 -21.95 17.36
C LYS A 265 -23.48 -21.21 16.24
N PRO A 266 -22.97 -21.93 15.22
CA PRO A 266 -22.56 -21.30 13.97
C PRO A 266 -23.70 -20.42 13.44
N THR A 267 -23.44 -19.13 13.24
CA THR A 267 -24.51 -18.17 12.92
C THR A 267 -24.12 -17.18 11.83
N LEU A 268 -25.12 -16.80 11.04
CA LEU A 268 -25.07 -15.58 10.25
C LEU A 268 -25.20 -14.39 11.21
N VAL A 269 -24.44 -13.32 10.97
CA VAL A 269 -24.44 -12.15 11.85
C VAL A 269 -25.79 -11.45 11.83
N SER A 270 -26.36 -11.28 10.64
CA SER A 270 -27.68 -10.70 10.42
C SER A 270 -28.79 -11.41 11.21
N THR A 271 -28.71 -12.74 11.33
CA THR A 271 -29.66 -13.55 12.11
C THR A 271 -29.48 -13.29 13.59
N TYR A 272 -28.23 -13.30 14.08
CA TYR A 272 -27.93 -12.97 15.48
C TYR A 272 -28.46 -11.57 15.86
N LEU A 273 -28.22 -10.56 15.04
CA LEU A 273 -28.63 -9.18 15.32
C LEU A 273 -30.14 -8.93 15.21
N ASN A 274 -30.90 -9.81 14.57
CA ASN A 274 -32.37 -9.72 14.57
C ASN A 274 -32.96 -10.13 15.93
N ASP A 275 -32.30 -11.08 16.61
CA ASP A 275 -32.80 -11.68 17.85
C ASP A 275 -32.11 -11.13 19.11
N HIS A 276 -30.97 -10.45 18.95
CA HIS A 276 -30.15 -9.97 20.06
C HIS A 276 -29.81 -8.48 19.92
N ASN A 277 -29.93 -7.76 21.03
CA ASN A 277 -29.48 -6.37 21.11
C ASN A 277 -27.97 -6.30 21.41
N PRO A 278 -27.23 -5.36 20.80
CA PRO A 278 -25.88 -5.04 21.25
C PRO A 278 -25.86 -4.68 22.74
N ARG A 279 -24.80 -5.06 23.45
CA ARG A 279 -24.69 -4.96 24.92
C ARG A 279 -24.75 -3.53 25.43
N GLY A 280 -24.28 -2.57 24.65
CA GLY A 280 -24.27 -1.16 25.05
C GLY A 280 -23.53 -0.29 24.04
N LEU A 281 -23.27 0.95 24.45
CA LEU A 281 -22.49 1.93 23.70
C LEU A 281 -21.03 1.89 24.12
N ILE A 282 -20.11 1.88 23.16
CA ILE A 282 -18.66 2.00 23.37
C ILE A 282 -18.08 3.04 22.42
N TYR A 283 -16.88 3.52 22.72
CA TYR A 283 -16.07 4.33 21.83
C TYR A 283 -14.70 3.70 21.67
N LEU A 284 -14.20 3.70 20.44
CA LEU A 284 -12.98 2.99 20.06
C LEU A 284 -11.92 3.99 19.60
N PRO A 285 -10.65 3.78 19.97
CA PRO A 285 -9.55 4.61 19.49
C PRO A 285 -9.28 4.34 18.00
N THR A 286 -8.60 5.29 17.35
CA THR A 286 -8.06 5.07 16.00
C THR A 286 -6.97 4.01 16.05
N SER A 287 -7.18 2.87 15.40
CA SER A 287 -6.22 1.78 15.31
C SER A 287 -6.62 0.78 14.22
N SER A 288 -5.82 -0.28 14.11
CA SER A 288 -6.12 -1.51 13.38
C SER A 288 -5.88 -2.71 14.32
N TYR A 289 -5.79 -3.93 13.80
CA TYR A 289 -5.36 -5.11 14.53
C TYR A 289 -3.93 -4.98 15.07
N ASP A 290 -3.61 -5.83 16.05
CA ASP A 290 -2.37 -5.81 16.83
C ASP A 290 -1.11 -5.67 15.97
N LYS A 291 -0.95 -6.52 14.95
CA LYS A 291 0.23 -6.57 14.09
C LYS A 291 0.33 -5.35 13.20
N MET A 292 -0.77 -4.92 12.58
CA MET A 292 -0.80 -3.73 11.74
C MET A 292 -0.32 -2.50 12.49
N ALA A 293 -0.82 -2.33 13.72
CA ALA A 293 -0.42 -1.22 14.57
C ALA A 293 1.10 -1.23 14.82
N ILE A 294 1.69 -2.40 15.07
CA ILE A 294 3.14 -2.55 15.27
C ILE A 294 3.91 -2.30 13.97
N TRP A 295 3.43 -2.80 12.83
CA TRP A 295 4.09 -2.67 11.53
C TRP A 295 4.15 -1.22 11.02
N ALA A 296 3.15 -0.41 11.37
CA ALA A 296 3.06 1.00 11.04
C ALA A 296 4.09 1.87 11.78
N LEU A 297 4.79 1.34 12.79
CA LEU A 297 5.88 2.06 13.46
C LEU A 297 7.11 2.21 12.55
N PRO A 298 7.89 3.29 12.71
CA PRO A 298 9.24 3.35 12.17
C PRO A 298 10.06 2.13 12.61
N THR A 299 10.88 1.58 11.70
CA THR A 299 11.57 0.30 11.91
C THR A 299 12.32 0.20 13.26
N PRO A 300 13.12 1.20 13.69
CA PRO A 300 13.81 1.11 14.98
C PRO A 300 12.87 0.97 16.19
N LEU A 301 11.69 1.62 16.13
CA LEU A 301 10.69 1.54 17.20
C LEU A 301 9.92 0.22 17.14
N ARG A 302 9.64 -0.29 15.94
CA ARG A 302 9.04 -1.62 15.75
C ARG A 302 9.90 -2.71 16.40
N ILE A 303 11.21 -2.75 16.08
CA ILE A 303 12.15 -3.72 16.66
C ILE A 303 12.11 -3.65 18.18
N ARG A 304 12.25 -2.44 18.75
CA ARG A 304 12.25 -2.24 20.20
C ARG A 304 10.95 -2.69 20.87
N LEU A 305 9.80 -2.44 20.24
CA LEU A 305 8.50 -2.85 20.78
C LEU A 305 8.30 -4.37 20.69
N GLU A 306 8.68 -4.99 19.58
CA GLU A 306 8.63 -6.45 19.41
C GLU A 306 9.54 -7.14 20.44
N GLU A 307 10.76 -6.65 20.66
CA GLU A 307 11.66 -7.14 21.71
C GLU A 307 11.06 -6.97 23.12
N LEU A 308 10.47 -5.82 23.41
CA LEU A 308 9.85 -5.55 24.71
C LEU A 308 8.67 -6.50 24.98
N ARG A 309 7.81 -6.70 23.98
CA ARG A 309 6.67 -7.63 24.08
C ARG A 309 7.12 -9.07 24.25
N LYS A 310 8.14 -9.50 23.49
CA LYS A 310 8.71 -10.84 23.63
C LYS A 310 9.26 -11.08 25.05
N LYS A 311 9.99 -10.11 25.60
CA LYS A 311 10.47 -10.18 26.99
C LYS A 311 9.32 -10.24 28.00
N ALA A 312 8.25 -9.47 27.77
CA ALA A 312 7.05 -9.50 28.60
C ALA A 312 6.33 -10.86 28.54
N GLU A 313 6.12 -11.40 27.34
CA GLU A 313 5.52 -12.73 27.11
C GLU A 313 6.32 -13.84 27.82
N ASN A 314 7.65 -13.71 27.87
CA ASN A 314 8.54 -14.64 28.55
C ASN A 314 8.67 -14.40 30.07
N GLY A 315 8.04 -13.35 30.62
CA GLY A 315 8.17 -12.99 32.04
C GLY A 315 9.56 -12.46 32.42
N GLU A 316 10.34 -11.97 31.44
CA GLU A 316 11.71 -11.48 31.62
C GLU A 316 11.78 -10.03 32.14
N ILE A 317 10.63 -9.36 32.32
CA ILE A 317 10.54 -7.98 32.82
C ILE A 317 9.49 -7.85 33.93
N PRO A 318 9.69 -6.94 34.90
CA PRO A 318 8.64 -6.57 35.85
C PRO A 318 7.41 -6.03 35.13
N HIS A 319 6.22 -6.22 35.71
CA HIS A 319 4.95 -5.70 35.18
C HIS A 319 4.66 -6.16 33.73
N ALA A 320 5.02 -7.41 33.39
CA ALA A 320 4.85 -7.96 32.06
C ALA A 320 3.41 -7.84 31.52
N GLU A 321 2.40 -8.11 32.36
CA GLU A 321 0.99 -7.96 31.99
C GLU A 321 0.63 -6.50 31.67
N ASP A 322 1.09 -5.55 32.47
CA ASP A 322 0.88 -4.12 32.21
C ASP A 322 1.56 -3.72 30.88
N VAL A 323 2.77 -4.23 30.61
CA VAL A 323 3.48 -3.96 29.35
C VAL A 323 2.70 -4.51 28.16
N LEU A 324 2.21 -5.76 28.20
CA LEU A 324 1.39 -6.33 27.13
C LEU A 324 0.07 -5.58 26.94
N THR A 325 -0.47 -5.06 28.04
CA THR A 325 -1.72 -4.30 28.05
C THR A 325 -1.55 -2.90 27.48
N PHE A 326 -0.46 -2.19 27.78
CA PHE A 326 -0.33 -0.75 27.47
C PHE A 326 0.68 -0.43 26.36
N ALA A 327 1.57 -1.35 25.99
CA ALA A 327 2.53 -1.14 24.89
C ALA A 327 1.85 -1.33 23.53
N LYS A 328 1.33 -0.23 22.97
CA LYS A 328 0.58 -0.22 21.71
C LYS A 328 1.44 0.20 20.53
N GLY A 329 0.99 -0.20 19.34
CA GLY A 329 1.54 0.27 18.07
C GLY A 329 1.02 1.66 17.68
N SER A 330 1.01 1.91 16.38
CA SER A 330 0.65 3.16 15.74
C SER A 330 -0.63 3.04 14.88
N LEU A 331 -1.14 4.17 14.41
CA LEU A 331 -2.15 4.25 13.36
C LEU A 331 -1.56 3.94 11.97
N TRP A 332 -2.38 3.41 11.06
CA TRP A 332 -1.97 2.94 9.72
C TRP A 332 -1.40 4.06 8.84
N GLN A 333 -1.89 5.29 8.96
CA GLN A 333 -1.46 6.45 8.15
C GLN A 333 0.05 6.73 8.28
N ASN A 334 0.71 6.25 9.34
CA ASN A 334 2.16 6.36 9.48
C ASN A 334 2.94 5.55 8.43
N PHE A 335 2.32 4.62 7.70
CA PHE A 335 2.93 4.03 6.51
C PHE A 335 3.20 5.05 5.41
N LEU A 336 2.36 6.08 5.28
CA LEU A 336 2.60 7.19 4.34
C LEU A 336 3.89 7.95 4.72
N ILE A 337 4.24 8.01 6.01
CA ILE A 337 5.49 8.63 6.45
C ILE A 337 6.67 7.64 6.34
N LYS A 338 6.46 6.39 6.75
CA LYS A 338 7.48 5.33 6.71
C LYS A 338 7.98 5.10 5.27
N TYR A 339 7.05 5.08 4.31
CA TYR A 339 7.32 4.92 2.90
C TYR A 339 6.91 6.19 2.12
N SER A 340 7.88 7.05 1.80
CA SER A 340 7.63 8.28 1.06
C SER A 340 6.91 8.04 -0.28
N GLN A 341 7.18 6.90 -0.94
CA GLN A 341 6.50 6.55 -2.18
C GLN A 341 5.01 6.23 -1.98
N ALA A 342 4.61 5.67 -0.83
CA ALA A 342 3.19 5.53 -0.48
C ALA A 342 2.53 6.91 -0.38
N ASN A 343 3.20 7.87 0.27
CA ASN A 343 2.69 9.24 0.36
C ASN A 343 2.56 9.87 -1.02
N VAL A 344 3.58 9.77 -1.87
CA VAL A 344 3.54 10.30 -3.24
C VAL A 344 2.32 9.75 -3.98
N MET A 345 2.14 8.43 -4.03
CA MET A 345 0.99 7.81 -4.71
C MET A 345 -0.34 8.29 -4.13
N HIS A 346 -0.47 8.32 -2.80
CA HIS A 346 -1.68 8.73 -2.12
C HIS A 346 -2.02 10.20 -2.40
N LYS A 347 -1.02 11.08 -2.35
CA LYS A 347 -1.20 12.52 -2.57
C LYS A 347 -1.42 12.85 -4.05
N ARG A 348 -0.85 12.07 -4.98
CA ARG A 348 -1.19 12.11 -6.41
C ARG A 348 -2.65 11.73 -6.63
N MET A 349 -3.17 10.70 -5.95
CA MET A 349 -4.61 10.38 -5.97
C MET A 349 -5.46 11.54 -5.45
N LEU A 350 -5.09 12.19 -4.34
CA LEU A 350 -5.80 13.37 -3.84
C LEU A 350 -5.72 14.58 -4.78
N TYR A 351 -4.58 14.79 -5.44
CA TYR A 351 -4.41 15.81 -6.47
C TYR A 351 -5.38 15.58 -7.63
N CYS A 352 -5.44 14.34 -8.13
CA CYS A 352 -6.40 13.90 -9.14
C CYS A 352 -7.85 14.14 -8.68
N ARG A 353 -8.18 13.86 -7.41
CA ARG A 353 -9.51 14.19 -6.84
C ARG A 353 -9.80 15.68 -6.81
N HIS A 354 -8.83 16.50 -6.46
CA HIS A 354 -8.99 17.95 -6.47
C HIS A 354 -9.21 18.48 -7.90
N LYS A 355 -8.54 17.92 -8.90
CA LYS A 355 -8.75 18.22 -10.31
C LYS A 355 -10.15 17.80 -10.77
N LEU A 356 -10.62 16.61 -10.39
CA LEU A 356 -11.97 16.14 -10.71
C LEU A 356 -13.06 17.12 -10.21
N LYS A 357 -12.93 17.61 -8.97
CA LYS A 357 -13.87 18.59 -8.41
C LYS A 357 -13.97 19.91 -9.21
N LYS A 358 -12.92 20.27 -9.97
CA LYS A 358 -12.94 21.48 -10.80
C LYS A 358 -13.67 21.27 -12.13
N ILE A 359 -13.79 20.02 -12.59
CA ILE A 359 -14.37 19.70 -13.90
C ILE A 359 -15.77 19.10 -13.79
N GLU A 360 -16.16 18.58 -12.61
CA GLU A 360 -17.41 17.84 -12.41
C GLU A 360 -18.66 18.65 -12.76
N SER A 361 -18.63 19.98 -12.63
CA SER A 361 -19.76 20.85 -12.98
C SER A 361 -19.92 21.10 -14.49
N PHE A 362 -18.94 20.72 -15.30
CA PHE A 362 -18.89 21.04 -16.73
C PHE A 362 -19.27 19.87 -17.63
N THR A 363 -19.41 18.67 -17.07
CA THR A 363 -19.64 17.44 -17.81
C THR A 363 -20.72 16.59 -17.13
N SER A 364 -21.24 15.57 -17.81
CA SER A 364 -22.27 14.70 -17.26
C SER A 364 -21.68 13.68 -16.29
N SER A 365 -22.50 13.13 -15.40
CA SER A 365 -22.05 12.05 -14.51
C SER A 365 -21.59 10.81 -15.27
N THR A 366 -22.15 10.55 -16.46
CA THR A 366 -21.83 9.39 -17.29
C THR A 366 -20.44 9.50 -17.90
N ASP A 367 -20.05 10.70 -18.34
CA ASP A 367 -18.69 10.94 -18.88
C ASP A 367 -17.60 10.79 -17.81
N LEU A 368 -17.98 10.90 -16.53
CA LEU A 368 -17.08 10.73 -15.39
C LEU A 368 -16.99 9.29 -14.87
N GLU A 369 -17.80 8.34 -15.37
CA GLU A 369 -17.82 6.97 -14.86
C GLU A 369 -16.45 6.30 -14.98
N ASP A 370 -15.78 6.41 -16.14
CA ASP A 370 -14.43 5.87 -16.34
C ASP A 370 -13.37 6.57 -15.49
N VAL A 371 -13.52 7.89 -15.28
CA VAL A 371 -12.63 8.66 -14.41
C VAL A 371 -12.75 8.15 -12.96
N TRP A 372 -13.98 7.99 -12.48
CA TRP A 372 -14.26 7.44 -11.17
C TRP A 372 -13.74 6.02 -11.05
N GLU A 373 -13.93 5.18 -12.06
CA GLU A 373 -13.45 3.79 -12.02
C GLU A 373 -11.95 3.71 -11.80
N HIS A 374 -11.19 4.54 -12.51
CA HIS A 374 -9.75 4.66 -12.32
C HIS A 374 -9.39 5.23 -10.95
N ILE A 375 -10.06 6.27 -10.48
CA ILE A 375 -9.82 6.83 -9.14
C ILE A 375 -10.04 5.79 -8.05
N LEU A 376 -11.19 5.10 -8.06
CA LEU A 376 -11.53 4.11 -7.05
C LEU A 376 -10.59 2.91 -7.09
N SER A 377 -10.19 2.46 -8.28
CA SER A 377 -9.21 1.37 -8.44
C SER A 377 -7.82 1.73 -7.87
N SER A 378 -7.41 3.00 -7.97
CA SER A 378 -6.13 3.47 -7.44
C SER A 378 -6.02 3.41 -5.91
N GLN A 379 -7.15 3.18 -5.23
CA GLN A 379 -7.25 3.15 -3.77
C GLN A 379 -7.03 1.75 -3.18
N SER A 380 -6.73 0.72 -3.98
CA SER A 380 -6.38 -0.63 -3.51
C SER A 380 -5.24 -0.56 -2.49
N ASN A 381 -5.52 -1.00 -1.26
CA ASN A 381 -4.68 -0.68 -0.12
C ASN A 381 -3.27 -1.29 -0.19
N ASP A 382 -3.11 -2.45 -0.81
CA ASP A 382 -1.93 -3.32 -0.74
C ASP A 382 -0.63 -2.63 -1.16
N ALA A 383 -0.72 -1.70 -2.11
CA ALA A 383 0.43 -0.97 -2.63
C ALA A 383 0.96 0.14 -1.69
N TYR A 384 0.23 0.45 -0.61
CA TYR A 384 0.51 1.62 0.24
C TYR A 384 1.21 1.29 1.56
N TRP A 385 1.40 0.00 1.88
CA TRP A 385 2.00 -0.42 3.14
C TRP A 385 2.70 -1.77 3.00
N SER A 386 3.47 -2.18 4.00
CA SER A 386 4.01 -3.54 4.08
C SER A 386 4.05 -4.00 5.54
N GLY A 387 3.62 -5.24 5.76
CA GLY A 387 3.67 -5.91 7.05
C GLY A 387 4.62 -7.10 6.99
N MET A 388 4.04 -8.26 6.69
CA MET A 388 4.76 -9.53 6.50
C MET A 388 4.89 -9.95 5.03
N PHE A 389 4.06 -9.40 4.16
CA PHE A 389 4.05 -9.65 2.72
C PHE A 389 4.46 -8.41 1.94
N GLY A 390 4.96 -8.60 0.72
CA GLY A 390 5.67 -7.59 -0.05
C GLY A 390 4.95 -6.25 -0.18
N GLY A 391 3.61 -6.21 -0.34
CA GLY A 391 2.84 -4.96 -0.30
C GLY A 391 3.46 -3.85 -1.16
N ILE A 392 3.79 -2.71 -0.55
CA ILE A 392 4.48 -1.60 -1.22
C ILE A 392 5.79 -2.01 -1.89
N TYR A 393 6.51 -3.05 -1.46
CA TYR A 393 7.73 -3.51 -2.13
C TYR A 393 7.45 -4.19 -3.48
N TYR A 394 6.24 -4.71 -3.70
CA TYR A 394 5.85 -5.27 -4.99
C TYR A 394 5.59 -4.16 -6.00
N ARG A 395 6.57 -3.97 -6.88
CA ARG A 395 6.58 -2.95 -7.93
C ARG A 395 5.31 -2.94 -8.78
N PHE A 396 4.79 -4.11 -9.15
CA PHE A 396 3.61 -4.21 -10.00
C PHE A 396 2.34 -3.66 -9.32
N LEU A 397 2.21 -3.80 -8.00
CA LEU A 397 1.11 -3.21 -7.23
C LEU A 397 1.21 -1.69 -7.20
N ARG A 398 2.40 -1.14 -6.91
CA ARG A 398 2.64 0.31 -6.95
C ARG A 398 2.35 0.89 -8.34
N HIS A 399 2.91 0.25 -9.36
CA HIS A 399 2.72 0.64 -10.76
C HIS A 399 1.24 0.63 -11.12
N THR A 400 0.51 -0.41 -10.75
CA THR A 400 -0.93 -0.50 -11.05
C THR A 400 -1.72 0.63 -10.41
N CYS A 401 -1.55 0.87 -9.11
CA CYS A 401 -2.28 1.95 -8.42
C CYS A 401 -1.98 3.32 -9.06
N LEU A 402 -0.71 3.61 -9.33
CA LEU A 402 -0.32 4.89 -9.94
C LEU A 402 -0.77 5.01 -11.40
N LYS A 403 -0.77 3.91 -12.16
CA LYS A 403 -1.34 3.84 -13.51
C LYS A 403 -2.80 4.22 -13.52
N HIS A 404 -3.58 3.77 -12.54
CA HIS A 404 -4.98 4.16 -12.40
C HIS A 404 -5.12 5.66 -12.08
N VAL A 405 -4.29 6.23 -11.19
CA VAL A 405 -4.26 7.71 -10.98
C VAL A 405 -3.98 8.45 -12.29
N ASN A 406 -2.94 8.02 -13.02
CA ASN A 406 -2.49 8.70 -14.23
C ASN A 406 -3.51 8.56 -15.38
N LYS A 407 -4.21 7.42 -15.49
CA LYS A 407 -5.30 7.24 -16.45
C LYS A 407 -6.49 8.14 -16.15
N ALA A 408 -6.89 8.26 -14.88
CA ALA A 408 -7.91 9.22 -14.49
C ALA A 408 -7.52 10.65 -14.89
N GLU A 409 -6.27 11.05 -14.65
CA GLU A 409 -5.78 12.37 -15.07
C GLU A 409 -5.82 12.57 -16.59
N PHE A 410 -5.42 11.57 -17.37
CA PHE A 410 -5.46 11.62 -18.82
C PHE A 410 -6.90 11.76 -19.35
N LEU A 411 -7.85 11.01 -18.81
CA LEU A 411 -9.26 11.12 -19.17
C LEU A 411 -9.82 12.51 -18.82
N MET A 412 -9.48 13.03 -17.64
CA MET A 412 -9.87 14.39 -17.26
C MET A 412 -9.29 15.45 -18.19
N ASP A 413 -8.06 15.27 -18.71
CA ASP A 413 -7.48 16.17 -19.70
C ASP A 413 -8.23 16.13 -21.05
N GLN A 414 -8.73 14.96 -21.46
CA GLN A 414 -9.57 14.87 -22.66
C GLN A 414 -10.89 15.62 -22.45
N ILE A 415 -11.55 15.43 -21.30
CA ILE A 415 -12.77 16.15 -20.95
C ILE A 415 -12.52 17.67 -20.92
N CYS A 416 -11.42 18.12 -20.31
CA CYS A 416 -11.06 19.54 -20.29
C CYS A 416 -10.90 20.09 -21.70
N LYS A 417 -10.26 19.33 -22.60
CA LYS A 417 -10.08 19.73 -24.00
C LYS A 417 -11.41 19.80 -24.76
N GLU A 418 -12.28 18.82 -24.58
CA GLU A 418 -13.59 18.74 -25.23
C GLU A 418 -14.52 19.88 -24.80
N HIS A 419 -14.43 20.29 -23.53
CA HIS A 419 -15.25 21.36 -22.95
C HIS A 419 -14.54 22.73 -22.89
N GLU A 420 -13.38 22.87 -23.53
CA GLU A 420 -12.56 24.11 -23.54
C GLU A 420 -12.26 24.66 -22.13
N ILE A 421 -12.04 23.76 -21.16
CA ILE A 421 -11.68 24.09 -19.78
C ILE A 421 -10.17 24.33 -19.70
N GLU A 422 -9.78 25.57 -19.41
CA GLU A 422 -8.39 25.91 -19.17
C GLU A 422 -7.99 25.62 -17.72
N LEU A 423 -7.08 24.66 -17.54
CA LEU A 423 -6.39 24.41 -16.28
C LEU A 423 -4.96 24.96 -16.33
N PRO A 424 -4.42 25.49 -15.21
CA PRO A 424 -3.08 26.05 -15.21
C PRO A 424 -2.03 24.95 -15.44
N GLY A 425 -1.20 25.11 -16.47
CA GLY A 425 -0.05 24.22 -16.72
C GLY A 425 1.11 24.38 -15.73
N VAL A 426 1.07 25.40 -14.88
CA VAL A 426 2.01 25.63 -13.77
C VAL A 426 1.23 25.91 -12.50
N LEU A 427 1.51 25.16 -11.44
CA LEU A 427 0.87 25.33 -10.14
C LEU A 427 1.89 25.23 -9.01
N ILE A 428 1.73 26.07 -7.99
CA ILE A 428 2.49 26.00 -6.74
C ILE A 428 1.50 25.77 -5.61
N GLN A 429 1.56 24.61 -4.98
CA GLN A 429 0.70 24.25 -3.85
C GLN A 429 1.35 23.14 -3.01
N ASP A 430 0.93 22.97 -1.77
CA ASP A 430 1.37 21.85 -0.93
C ASP A 430 0.69 20.56 -1.40
N ILE A 431 1.38 19.78 -2.23
CA ILE A 431 0.86 18.51 -2.78
C ILE A 431 1.06 17.40 -1.75
N LEU A 432 2.25 17.34 -1.15
CA LEU A 432 2.63 16.27 -0.23
C LEU A 432 2.00 16.40 1.16
N LEU A 433 1.38 17.55 1.45
CA LEU A 433 0.75 17.93 2.71
C LEU A 433 1.76 17.94 3.88
N ASP A 434 2.94 18.48 3.62
CA ASP A 434 4.04 18.62 4.59
C ASP A 434 4.29 20.08 5.03
N GLY A 435 3.41 20.99 4.61
CA GLY A 435 3.47 22.42 4.91
C GLY A 435 4.43 23.21 4.01
N GLN A 436 5.00 22.58 2.98
CA GLN A 436 5.86 23.25 2.00
C GLN A 436 5.21 23.30 0.61
N PRO A 437 5.47 24.37 -0.16
CA PRO A 437 4.97 24.43 -1.53
C PRO A 437 5.71 23.43 -2.42
N ASP A 438 4.96 22.65 -3.17
CA ASP A 438 5.43 21.82 -4.27
C ASP A 438 5.08 22.51 -5.61
N GLY A 439 5.85 22.17 -6.64
CA GLY A 439 5.64 22.63 -8.01
C GLY A 439 4.99 21.54 -8.86
N VAL A 440 4.06 21.94 -9.70
CA VAL A 440 3.44 21.07 -10.70
C VAL A 440 3.57 21.72 -12.06
N LEU A 441 4.15 20.98 -13.01
CA LEU A 441 4.26 21.34 -14.43
C LEU A 441 3.47 20.32 -15.24
N GLU A 442 2.47 20.77 -15.98
CA GLU A 442 1.59 19.91 -16.76
C GLU A 442 1.35 20.45 -18.17
N ASN A 443 1.35 19.53 -19.12
CA ASN A 443 0.80 19.75 -20.46
C ASN A 443 -0.02 18.53 -20.89
N LYS A 444 -0.38 18.44 -22.17
CA LYS A 444 -1.18 17.32 -22.72
C LYS A 444 -0.49 15.95 -22.66
N ASN A 445 0.84 15.88 -22.61
CA ASN A 445 1.58 14.61 -22.69
C ASN A 445 2.20 14.21 -21.34
N ILE A 446 2.70 15.19 -20.57
CA ILE A 446 3.44 14.92 -19.35
C ILE A 446 2.94 15.73 -18.15
N SER A 447 3.14 15.15 -16.97
CA SER A 447 2.97 15.82 -15.68
C SER A 447 4.22 15.59 -14.82
N CYS A 448 4.71 16.66 -14.21
CA CYS A 448 5.96 16.68 -13.47
C CYS A 448 5.74 17.35 -12.12
N PHE A 449 6.06 16.65 -11.03
CA PHE A 449 5.86 17.11 -9.66
C PHE A 449 7.20 17.29 -8.95
N ILE A 450 7.39 18.48 -8.39
CA ILE A 450 8.66 18.95 -7.84
C ILE A 450 8.45 19.29 -6.37
N SER A 451 9.32 18.79 -5.49
CA SER A 451 9.31 19.19 -4.09
C SER A 451 10.33 20.28 -3.82
N SER A 452 9.89 21.37 -3.17
CA SER A 452 10.82 22.40 -2.70
C SER A 452 11.55 21.98 -1.42
N LEU A 453 11.03 21.04 -0.64
CA LEU A 453 11.60 20.62 0.64
C LEU A 453 12.83 19.71 0.48
N LYS A 454 12.81 18.85 -0.54
CA LYS A 454 13.80 17.78 -0.75
C LYS A 454 14.67 18.06 -1.97
N GLY A 455 15.63 18.98 -1.84
CA GLY A 455 16.65 19.23 -2.87
C GLY A 455 16.15 19.92 -4.14
N GLY A 456 14.92 20.42 -4.14
CA GLY A 456 14.27 20.89 -5.36
C GLY A 456 14.07 19.77 -6.37
N SER A 457 13.91 18.53 -5.92
CA SER A 457 13.89 17.32 -6.75
C SER A 457 12.49 16.98 -7.27
N ILE A 458 12.44 16.18 -8.32
CA ILE A 458 11.21 15.69 -8.94
C ILE A 458 10.87 14.34 -8.30
N PHE A 459 9.62 14.20 -7.85
CA PHE A 459 9.13 12.98 -7.19
C PHE A 459 8.10 12.21 -8.02
N SER A 460 7.60 12.78 -9.11
CA SER A 460 6.73 12.10 -10.08
C SER A 460 6.93 12.72 -11.47
N LEU A 461 7.14 11.87 -12.48
CA LEU A 461 7.29 12.27 -13.88
C LEU A 461 6.52 11.28 -14.75
N ASN A 462 5.29 11.66 -15.08
CA ASN A 462 4.31 10.79 -15.70
C ASN A 462 4.12 11.10 -17.19
N LEU A 463 4.12 10.05 -18.01
CA LEU A 463 3.68 10.05 -19.41
C LEU A 463 2.18 9.69 -19.45
N LYS A 464 1.34 10.70 -19.64
CA LYS A 464 -0.11 10.65 -19.42
C LYS A 464 -0.80 9.60 -20.27
N GLU A 465 -0.53 9.57 -21.57
CA GLU A 465 -1.15 8.64 -22.53
C GLU A 465 -0.99 7.16 -22.11
N ARG A 466 0.16 6.79 -21.55
CA ARG A 466 0.45 5.41 -21.11
C ARG A 466 0.17 5.17 -19.63
N GLY A 467 -0.15 6.21 -18.88
CA GLY A 467 -0.30 6.16 -17.43
C GLY A 467 0.96 5.73 -16.70
N TYR A 468 2.15 6.02 -17.24
CA TYR A 468 3.41 5.50 -16.72
C TYR A 468 4.21 6.59 -15.98
N ASP A 469 4.52 6.35 -14.72
CA ASP A 469 5.41 7.23 -13.94
C ASP A 469 6.83 6.65 -13.86
N PHE A 470 7.78 7.33 -14.49
CA PHE A 470 9.18 6.89 -14.51
C PHE A 470 9.88 7.03 -13.17
N LEU A 471 9.28 7.72 -12.19
CA LEU A 471 9.87 7.97 -10.87
C LEU A 471 9.22 7.14 -9.77
N ASN A 472 8.47 6.09 -10.11
CA ASN A 472 7.86 5.17 -9.14
C ASN A 472 8.88 4.21 -8.48
N VAL A 473 9.92 4.82 -7.90
CA VAL A 473 11.06 4.17 -7.26
C VAL A 473 10.87 4.14 -5.75
N LEU A 474 11.24 3.02 -5.13
CA LEU A 474 11.23 2.89 -3.68
C LEU A 474 12.67 2.96 -3.15
N ARG A 475 12.89 3.77 -2.10
CA ARG A 475 14.18 3.78 -1.39
C ARG A 475 14.40 2.44 -0.67
N ARG A 476 15.65 2.03 -0.52
CA ARG A 476 16.02 0.85 0.27
C ARG A 476 15.97 1.24 1.74
N SER A 477 15.23 0.47 2.52
CA SER A 477 14.97 0.74 3.94
C SER A 477 15.19 -0.53 4.74
N LEU A 478 15.69 -0.38 5.97
CA LEU A 478 15.70 -1.46 6.94
C LEU A 478 14.28 -1.80 7.38
N GLU A 479 13.98 -3.09 7.50
CA GLU A 479 12.75 -3.64 8.07
C GLU A 479 13.06 -4.50 9.29
N ALA A 480 12.10 -4.61 10.22
CA ALA A 480 12.32 -5.30 11.49
C ALA A 480 12.62 -6.80 11.33
N TYR A 481 12.22 -7.40 10.20
CA TYR A 481 12.51 -8.80 9.88
C TYR A 481 13.89 -9.01 9.23
N HIS A 482 14.65 -7.95 8.94
CA HIS A 482 16.02 -8.09 8.45
C HIS A 482 16.94 -8.50 9.60
N THR A 483 17.37 -9.76 9.57
CA THR A 483 18.38 -10.30 10.49
C THR A 483 19.78 -10.08 9.91
N GLY A 484 20.82 -10.16 10.75
CA GLY A 484 22.20 -9.84 10.38
C GLY A 484 22.84 -10.72 9.27
N GLU A 485 22.10 -11.70 8.74
CA GLU A 485 22.52 -12.53 7.60
C GLU A 485 22.19 -11.89 6.24
N ILE A 486 21.30 -10.89 6.21
CA ILE A 486 20.86 -10.24 4.96
C ILE A 486 21.67 -8.95 4.76
N PRO A 487 22.37 -8.79 3.62
CA PRO A 487 23.13 -7.57 3.32
C PRO A 487 22.16 -6.44 2.92
N VAL A 488 21.58 -5.77 3.90
CA VAL A 488 20.62 -4.67 3.68
C VAL A 488 21.37 -3.34 3.57
N VAL A 489 21.14 -2.63 2.46
CA VAL A 489 21.53 -1.23 2.32
C VAL A 489 20.35 -0.35 2.71
N GLU A 490 20.58 0.63 3.57
CA GLU A 490 19.60 1.66 3.91
C GLU A 490 20.02 2.97 3.25
N ASP A 491 19.13 3.54 2.44
CA ASP A 491 19.38 4.83 1.79
C ASP A 491 19.19 5.99 2.78
N ARG A 492 20.16 6.91 2.85
CA ARG A 492 20.12 8.09 3.73
C ARG A 492 18.97 9.08 3.43
N ILE A 493 18.50 9.10 2.20
CA ILE A 493 17.47 10.02 1.69
C ILE A 493 16.52 9.29 0.73
N GLU A 494 15.40 9.93 0.42
CA GLU A 494 14.47 9.47 -0.61
C GLU A 494 15.18 9.37 -1.97
N LYS A 495 14.77 8.44 -2.84
CA LYS A 495 15.35 8.25 -4.18
C LYS A 495 14.56 9.01 -5.24
N TRP A 496 14.60 10.34 -5.14
CA TRP A 496 13.94 11.26 -6.08
C TRP A 496 14.92 11.72 -7.17
N THR A 497 14.43 12.37 -8.22
CA THR A 497 15.27 12.72 -9.38
C THR A 497 15.70 14.19 -9.35
N PHE A 498 16.97 14.45 -9.69
CA PHE A 498 17.67 15.73 -9.52
C PHE A 498 17.95 16.10 -8.06
N GLN A 499 18.51 15.15 -7.30
CA GLN A 499 19.06 15.41 -5.96
C GLN A 499 20.51 15.87 -6.08
N ASP A 500 20.79 17.08 -5.61
CA ASP A 500 22.05 17.78 -5.87
C ASP A 500 23.16 17.37 -4.90
N HIS A 501 24.16 16.64 -5.39
CA HIS A 501 25.33 16.20 -4.62
C HIS A 501 26.63 16.87 -5.09
N PHE A 502 27.58 17.01 -4.17
CA PHE A 502 28.91 17.53 -4.47
C PHE A 502 30.01 16.56 -3.98
N PHE A 503 31.02 16.33 -4.80
CA PHE A 503 32.10 15.37 -4.51
C PHE A 503 33.48 15.95 -4.82
N HIS A 504 34.50 15.52 -4.08
CA HIS A 504 35.89 15.85 -4.38
C HIS A 504 36.49 15.03 -5.52
N GLU A 505 36.01 13.80 -5.66
CA GLU A 505 36.44 12.82 -6.64
C GLU A 505 35.29 11.86 -6.95
N ILE A 506 35.43 11.13 -8.06
CA ILE A 506 34.44 10.13 -8.48
C ILE A 506 34.92 8.77 -7.98
N ASN A 507 34.26 8.26 -6.93
CA ASN A 507 34.60 6.97 -6.33
C ASN A 507 34.21 5.79 -7.24
N ASP A 508 34.52 4.59 -6.78
CA ASP A 508 34.04 3.36 -7.38
C ASP A 508 32.50 3.23 -7.24
N ILE A 509 31.90 2.39 -8.09
CA ILE A 509 30.45 2.18 -8.11
C ILE A 509 29.91 1.61 -6.79
N GLN A 510 30.68 0.80 -6.07
CA GLN A 510 30.26 0.15 -4.82
C GLN A 510 30.03 1.19 -3.72
N THR A 511 30.84 2.23 -3.67
CA THR A 511 30.68 3.36 -2.74
C THR A 511 29.32 4.06 -2.89
N TYR A 512 28.81 4.20 -4.13
CA TYR A 512 27.47 4.76 -4.38
C TYR A 512 26.36 3.73 -4.16
N GLN A 513 26.57 2.49 -4.63
CA GLN A 513 25.63 1.38 -4.43
C GLN A 513 25.34 1.13 -2.96
N THR A 514 26.32 1.21 -2.08
CA THR A 514 26.16 0.98 -0.64
C THR A 514 25.77 2.24 0.13
N ASP A 515 25.54 3.37 -0.56
CA ASP A 515 25.25 4.67 0.05
C ASP A 515 26.33 5.09 1.08
N GLN A 516 27.61 4.80 0.81
CA GLN A 516 28.76 5.11 1.67
C GLN A 516 29.60 6.31 1.19
N TYR A 517 29.17 6.98 0.12
CA TYR A 517 29.84 8.19 -0.37
C TYR A 517 29.77 9.34 0.64
N VAL A 518 30.75 10.25 0.57
CA VAL A 518 30.72 11.51 1.32
C VAL A 518 30.20 12.62 0.41
N ASP A 519 29.06 13.20 0.76
CA ASP A 519 28.52 14.39 0.09
C ASP A 519 29.11 15.63 0.74
N MET A 520 29.81 16.43 -0.06
CA MET A 520 30.44 17.67 0.41
C MET A 520 29.46 18.83 0.46
N GLY A 521 28.30 18.70 -0.18
CA GLY A 521 27.27 19.71 -0.28
C GLY A 521 26.14 19.54 0.73
N ASN A 522 25.38 20.61 0.95
CA ASN A 522 24.16 20.58 1.76
C ASN A 522 22.92 20.91 0.90
N PHE A 523 22.71 20.14 -0.17
CA PHE A 523 21.69 20.44 -1.18
C PHE A 523 20.64 19.31 -1.34
N ALA A 524 21.05 18.06 -1.54
CA ALA A 524 20.20 16.92 -1.89
C ALA A 524 18.91 16.72 -1.06
N ASN A 525 18.94 17.02 0.25
CA ASN A 525 17.79 16.86 1.15
C ASN A 525 17.54 18.15 1.96
N ARG A 526 17.67 19.30 1.29
CA ARG A 526 17.42 20.61 1.90
C ARG A 526 16.43 21.42 1.08
N ARG A 527 15.81 22.39 1.75
CA ARG A 527 14.82 23.28 1.14
C ARG A 527 15.44 24.22 0.11
N TYR A 528 14.74 24.38 -1.00
CA TYR A 528 14.95 25.38 -2.04
C TYR A 528 13.80 26.39 -2.00
N THR A 529 14.08 27.64 -2.38
CA THR A 529 13.02 28.60 -2.69
C THR A 529 12.45 28.28 -4.06
N ILE A 530 11.13 28.13 -4.18
CA ILE A 530 10.44 27.79 -5.42
C ILE A 530 9.68 29.01 -5.94
N GLN A 531 9.80 29.28 -7.25
CA GLN A 531 9.13 30.39 -7.92
C GLN A 531 8.65 29.93 -9.31
N PRO A 532 7.37 30.15 -9.66
CA PRO A 532 6.91 29.93 -11.02
C PRO A 532 7.41 31.07 -11.92
N ASP A 533 7.66 30.76 -13.18
CA ASP A 533 7.92 31.74 -14.24
C ASP A 533 6.68 31.86 -15.14
N ASN A 534 6.44 33.06 -15.66
CA ASN A 534 5.34 33.38 -16.58
C ASN A 534 5.42 32.62 -17.92
N LYS A 535 6.52 31.89 -18.17
CA LYS A 535 6.82 31.14 -19.40
C LYS A 535 6.58 29.62 -19.28
N GLY A 536 5.81 29.15 -18.30
CA GLY A 536 5.54 27.72 -18.18
C GLY A 536 6.67 26.92 -17.54
N SER A 537 7.46 27.55 -16.66
CA SER A 537 8.60 26.90 -15.99
C SER A 537 8.56 27.14 -14.48
N ILE A 538 9.27 26.30 -13.72
CA ILE A 538 9.45 26.46 -12.28
C ILE A 538 10.94 26.57 -12.00
N THR A 539 11.33 27.63 -11.30
CA THR A 539 12.70 27.87 -10.86
C THR A 539 12.84 27.61 -9.37
N LEU A 540 13.88 26.87 -9.01
CA LEU A 540 14.27 26.59 -7.64
C LEU A 540 15.67 27.14 -7.39
N ASN A 541 15.86 27.77 -6.25
CA ASN A 541 17.14 28.35 -5.88
C ASN A 541 17.50 28.02 -4.43
N ARG A 542 18.78 27.75 -4.19
CA ARG A 542 19.33 27.55 -2.86
C ARG A 542 20.74 28.11 -2.79
N ILE A 543 20.98 28.94 -1.78
CA ILE A 543 22.32 29.29 -1.34
C ILE A 543 22.70 28.31 -0.24
N GLY A 544 23.65 27.43 -0.55
CA GLY A 544 24.18 26.42 0.34
C GLY A 544 25.69 26.53 0.46
N GLN A 545 26.29 25.42 0.84
CA GLN A 545 27.71 25.32 1.16
C GLN A 545 28.28 24.00 0.64
N VAL A 546 29.52 24.04 0.19
CA VAL A 546 30.32 22.88 -0.20
C VAL A 546 31.61 22.88 0.59
N THR A 547 31.97 21.76 1.20
CA THR A 547 33.27 21.60 1.86
C THR A 547 34.34 21.41 0.80
N GLY A 548 35.38 22.24 0.79
CA GLY A 548 36.55 22.16 -0.09
C GLY A 548 37.58 21.13 0.40
N LYS A 549 38.54 20.73 -0.46
CA LYS A 549 39.54 19.69 -0.13
C LYS A 549 40.43 20.04 1.07
N ASN A 550 40.58 21.33 1.35
CA ASN A 550 41.31 21.87 2.50
C ASN A 550 40.43 22.05 3.76
N GLY A 551 39.19 21.54 3.75
CA GLY A 551 38.20 21.70 4.82
C GLY A 551 37.51 23.06 4.87
N ARG A 552 37.83 24.01 3.97
CA ARG A 552 37.15 25.32 3.92
C ARG A 552 35.72 25.17 3.44
N ILE A 553 34.82 25.95 4.02
CA ILE A 553 33.41 26.00 3.62
C ILE A 553 33.25 27.04 2.51
N ILE A 554 32.81 26.58 1.33
CA ILE A 554 32.66 27.39 0.12
C ILE A 554 31.17 27.67 -0.09
N PRO A 555 30.71 28.94 -0.05
CA PRO A 555 29.32 29.27 -0.37
C PRO A 555 29.03 29.03 -1.86
N VAL A 556 27.98 28.25 -2.13
CA VAL A 556 27.57 27.88 -3.48
C VAL A 556 26.07 28.17 -3.64
N SER A 557 25.70 28.88 -4.70
CA SER A 557 24.30 29.02 -5.11
C SER A 557 24.00 28.00 -6.21
N VAL A 558 22.97 27.20 -6.01
CA VAL A 558 22.43 26.30 -7.03
C VAL A 558 21.05 26.80 -7.42
N LYS A 559 20.92 27.19 -8.69
CA LYS A 559 19.66 27.52 -9.33
C LYS A 559 19.35 26.44 -10.36
N LYS A 560 18.15 25.87 -10.31
CA LYS A 560 17.65 24.92 -11.30
C LYS A 560 16.28 25.35 -11.80
N THR A 561 16.04 25.22 -13.10
CA THR A 561 14.76 25.56 -13.72
C THR A 561 14.25 24.36 -14.51
N TYR A 562 13.03 23.92 -14.19
CA TYR A 562 12.33 22.86 -14.88
C TYR A 562 11.32 23.47 -15.86
N GLN A 563 11.33 22.98 -17.10
CA GLN A 563 10.39 23.38 -18.14
C GLN A 563 9.89 22.14 -18.87
N VAL A 564 8.58 22.08 -19.10
CA VAL A 564 7.94 21.01 -19.89
C VAL A 564 7.50 21.57 -21.24
N ASP A 565 7.88 20.90 -22.31
CA ASP A 565 7.39 21.18 -23.67
C ASP A 565 7.17 19.86 -24.40
N ASP A 566 5.99 19.69 -24.98
CA ASP A 566 5.51 18.43 -25.53
C ASP A 566 5.80 17.22 -24.59
N SER A 567 6.64 16.26 -24.98
CA SER A 567 7.04 15.12 -24.15
C SER A 567 8.48 15.22 -23.64
N ILE A 568 8.97 16.46 -23.51
CA ILE A 568 10.34 16.78 -23.12
C ILE A 568 10.33 17.61 -21.83
N LEU A 569 11.03 17.10 -20.81
CA LEU A 569 11.40 17.87 -19.64
C LEU A 569 12.82 18.42 -19.83
N THR A 570 12.95 19.73 -19.86
CA THR A 570 14.24 20.42 -19.90
C THR A 570 14.61 20.92 -18.51
N VAL A 571 15.87 20.68 -18.11
CA VAL A 571 16.40 21.13 -16.83
C VAL A 571 17.63 22.00 -17.04
N TYR A 572 17.53 23.25 -16.64
CA TYR A 572 18.63 24.22 -16.69
C TYR A 572 19.27 24.36 -15.31
N TYR A 573 20.58 24.23 -15.23
CA TYR A 573 21.36 24.48 -14.03
C TYR A 573 22.22 25.74 -14.18
N GLU A 574 22.23 26.56 -13.13
CA GLU A 574 23.21 27.62 -12.91
C GLU A 574 23.82 27.43 -11.51
N ILE A 575 25.12 27.17 -11.46
CA ILE A 575 25.88 26.99 -10.22
C ILE A 575 26.86 28.15 -10.11
N LEU A 576 26.77 28.89 -9.00
CA LEU A 576 27.63 30.03 -8.68
C LEU A 576 28.46 29.72 -7.44
N VAL A 577 29.78 29.82 -7.57
CA VAL A 577 30.73 29.65 -6.48
C VAL A 577 31.21 31.03 -6.03
N SER A 578 30.97 31.37 -4.77
CA SER A 578 31.21 32.73 -4.26
C SER A 578 32.64 32.98 -3.79
N ASP A 579 33.55 32.01 -3.93
CA ASP A 579 34.95 32.14 -3.54
C ASP A 579 35.80 32.77 -4.66
N ASN A 580 36.60 33.76 -4.29
CA ASN A 580 37.47 34.48 -5.22
C ASN A 580 38.80 33.75 -5.48
N ASP A 581 39.27 32.94 -4.53
CA ASP A 581 40.45 32.07 -4.63
C ASP A 581 40.03 30.64 -4.99
N PHE A 582 39.29 30.50 -6.09
CA PHE A 582 38.78 29.22 -6.56
C PHE A 582 39.94 28.31 -7.03
N ASP A 583 40.55 27.58 -6.09
CA ASP A 583 41.63 26.61 -6.33
C ASP A 583 41.14 25.15 -6.16
N SER A 584 39.83 24.96 -6.00
CA SER A 584 39.20 23.67 -5.67
C SER A 584 38.25 23.23 -6.78
N SER A 585 38.65 22.26 -7.60
CA SER A 585 37.70 21.54 -8.46
C SER A 585 36.89 20.53 -7.66
N PHE A 586 35.59 20.47 -7.93
CA PHE A 586 34.69 19.46 -7.39
C PHE A 586 33.73 18.98 -8.48
N TYR A 587 33.13 17.82 -8.27
CA TYR A 587 32.11 17.25 -9.14
C TYR A 587 30.73 17.55 -8.57
N PHE A 588 29.86 18.11 -9.41
CA PHE A 588 28.44 18.23 -9.16
C PHE A 588 27.73 17.03 -9.78
N SER A 589 26.83 16.39 -9.03
CA SER A 589 26.01 15.29 -9.55
C SER A 589 24.55 15.46 -9.13
N PRO A 590 23.64 15.74 -10.08
CA PRO A 590 22.21 15.61 -9.82
C PRO A 590 21.83 14.13 -9.91
N GLU A 591 21.75 13.43 -8.77
CA GLU A 591 21.30 12.03 -8.71
C GLU A 591 19.92 11.90 -9.36
N MET A 592 19.78 10.92 -10.25
CA MET A 592 18.53 10.61 -10.94
C MET A 592 18.14 9.16 -10.68
N ASN A 593 16.88 8.95 -10.33
CA ASN A 593 16.35 7.65 -9.95
C ASN A 593 15.16 7.34 -10.85
N PHE A 594 15.22 6.22 -11.56
CA PHE A 594 14.19 5.86 -12.53
C PHE A 594 13.74 4.42 -12.35
N LEU A 595 12.45 4.18 -12.52
CA LEU A 595 11.91 2.84 -12.58
C LEU A 595 12.25 2.22 -13.94
N GLY A 596 13.06 1.17 -13.93
CA GLY A 596 13.40 0.38 -15.11
C GLY A 596 12.73 -0.98 -15.09
N ALA A 597 11.40 -1.05 -15.24
CA ALA A 597 10.54 -2.23 -15.52
C ALA A 597 9.27 -2.20 -14.67
N SER A 598 8.17 -2.84 -15.09
CA SER A 598 7.16 -3.51 -14.25
C SER A 598 7.44 -5.03 -14.25
N TYR A 599 7.36 -5.74 -13.13
CA TYR A 599 7.78 -7.17 -13.08
C TYR A 599 6.62 -7.98 -13.67
N PRO A 600 6.83 -9.05 -14.47
CA PRO A 600 8.07 -9.81 -14.74
C PRO A 600 8.85 -9.40 -16.02
N TYR A 601 8.63 -8.20 -16.55
CA TYR A 601 9.04 -7.87 -17.92
C TYR A 601 10.53 -7.51 -18.06
N LYS A 602 11.10 -7.85 -19.23
CA LYS A 602 12.51 -7.58 -19.60
C LYS A 602 12.71 -6.09 -19.79
N THR A 603 13.68 -5.51 -19.08
CA THR A 603 14.14 -4.15 -19.32
C THR A 603 15.58 -4.07 -19.72
N ASN A 604 15.86 -2.99 -20.45
CA ASN A 604 17.18 -2.69 -20.96
C ASN A 604 17.54 -1.29 -20.49
N GLY A 605 18.57 -1.18 -19.66
CA GLY A 605 19.28 0.07 -19.46
C GLY A 605 20.30 0.26 -20.58
N PHE A 606 20.43 1.48 -21.09
CA PHE A 606 21.49 1.84 -22.03
C PHE A 606 22.24 3.06 -21.53
N LEU A 607 23.57 2.99 -21.54
CA LEU A 607 24.46 4.14 -21.48
C LEU A 607 25.08 4.31 -22.86
N ASN A 608 24.84 5.46 -23.50
CA ASN A 608 25.00 5.60 -24.94
C ASN A 608 24.16 4.53 -25.67
N GLN A 609 24.78 3.67 -26.48
CA GLN A 609 24.10 2.57 -27.20
C GLN A 609 24.36 1.19 -26.59
N GLU A 610 25.14 1.11 -25.52
CA GLU A 610 25.48 -0.17 -24.90
C GLU A 610 24.42 -0.55 -23.88
N LYS A 611 23.79 -1.71 -24.11
CA LYS A 611 22.89 -2.31 -23.14
C LYS A 611 23.70 -2.75 -21.91
N PHE A 612 23.23 -2.43 -20.72
CA PHE A 612 23.76 -2.96 -19.47
C PHE A 612 22.70 -3.77 -18.73
N ASP A 613 23.20 -4.72 -17.94
CA ASP A 613 22.40 -5.51 -17.02
C ASP A 613 22.01 -4.63 -15.84
N LEU A 614 20.71 -4.34 -15.71
CA LEU A 614 20.20 -3.46 -14.66
C LEU A 614 20.56 -4.00 -13.28
N ASP A 615 20.76 -5.32 -13.13
CA ASP A 615 21.09 -5.98 -11.86
C ASP A 615 22.58 -5.87 -11.47
N LYS A 616 23.47 -5.48 -12.40
CA LYS A 616 24.93 -5.42 -12.13
C LYS A 616 25.47 -4.00 -11.98
N GLY A 617 24.72 -3.02 -12.48
CA GLY A 617 25.19 -1.65 -12.58
C GLY A 617 26.34 -1.48 -13.58
N ILE A 618 26.74 -0.23 -13.81
CA ILE A 618 27.72 0.13 -14.84
C ILE A 618 28.35 1.50 -14.52
N SER A 619 29.63 1.65 -14.80
CA SER A 619 30.36 2.92 -14.75
C SER A 619 30.96 3.20 -16.13
N ARG A 620 30.68 4.38 -16.69
CA ARG A 620 31.19 4.81 -18.01
C ARG A 620 31.83 6.18 -17.90
N ALA A 621 33.06 6.30 -18.37
CA ALA A 621 33.83 7.55 -18.32
C ALA A 621 33.34 8.62 -19.31
N SER A 622 32.69 8.21 -20.40
CA SER A 622 32.17 9.12 -21.44
C SER A 622 30.76 8.70 -21.85
N CYS A 623 29.78 9.47 -21.39
CA CYS A 623 28.36 9.24 -21.61
C CYS A 623 27.70 10.51 -22.17
N HIS A 624 27.07 10.38 -23.34
CA HIS A 624 26.29 11.44 -23.99
C HIS A 624 24.81 11.37 -23.65
N HIS A 625 24.31 10.16 -23.40
CA HIS A 625 22.92 9.96 -22.99
C HIS A 625 22.74 8.67 -22.20
N PHE A 626 21.69 8.68 -21.39
CA PHE A 626 21.18 7.52 -20.69
C PHE A 626 19.78 7.18 -21.24
N LYS A 627 19.42 5.89 -21.30
CA LYS A 627 18.09 5.46 -21.71
C LYS A 627 17.61 4.30 -20.85
N ILE A 628 16.36 4.36 -20.42
CA ILE A 628 15.59 3.21 -19.89
C ILE A 628 14.44 2.93 -20.84
N GLN A 629 14.17 1.65 -21.06
CA GLN A 629 12.98 1.19 -21.75
C GLN A 629 12.25 0.16 -20.91
N ASP A 630 10.94 0.33 -20.78
CA ASP A 630 10.03 -0.72 -20.35
C ASP A 630 9.41 -1.34 -21.60
N LEU A 631 9.78 -2.59 -21.88
CA LEU A 631 9.39 -3.33 -23.08
C LEU A 631 8.26 -4.34 -22.79
N ASN A 632 7.51 -4.11 -21.71
CA ASN A 632 6.32 -4.90 -21.43
C ASN A 632 5.28 -4.77 -22.56
N GLU A 633 4.36 -5.72 -22.63
CA GLU A 633 3.40 -5.81 -23.75
C GLU A 633 2.37 -4.67 -23.76
N ILE A 634 2.20 -3.94 -22.66
CA ILE A 634 1.09 -3.00 -22.47
C ILE A 634 1.54 -1.54 -22.55
N GLU A 635 2.58 -1.16 -21.82
CA GLU A 635 3.00 0.23 -21.70
C GLU A 635 4.01 0.65 -22.77
N GLN A 636 4.99 -0.22 -23.08
CA GLN A 636 6.00 0.02 -24.12
C GLN A 636 6.56 1.46 -24.07
N VAL A 637 7.28 1.82 -23.01
CA VAL A 637 7.74 3.21 -22.80
C VAL A 637 9.25 3.35 -22.80
N SER A 638 9.73 4.55 -23.05
CA SER A 638 11.14 4.90 -23.04
C SER A 638 11.36 6.29 -22.46
N LEU A 639 12.37 6.38 -21.60
CA LEU A 639 12.92 7.64 -21.10
C LEU A 639 14.36 7.75 -21.58
N LYS A 640 14.70 8.86 -22.23
CA LYS A 640 16.07 9.20 -22.63
C LYS A 640 16.52 10.50 -21.97
N VAL A 641 17.62 10.45 -21.22
CA VAL A 641 18.30 11.62 -20.66
C VAL A 641 19.47 11.97 -21.56
N LYS A 642 19.51 13.18 -22.10
CA LYS A 642 20.63 13.71 -22.90
C LYS A 642 21.45 14.69 -22.07
N PHE A 643 22.77 14.50 -22.09
CA PHE A 643 23.74 15.35 -21.42
C PHE A 643 24.30 16.42 -22.37
N PRO A 644 24.71 17.59 -21.85
CA PRO A 644 25.18 18.72 -22.65
C PRO A 644 26.51 18.45 -23.37
N TYR A 645 27.34 17.59 -22.80
CA TYR A 645 28.62 17.12 -23.31
C TYR A 645 28.89 15.73 -22.70
N PRO A 646 29.81 14.93 -23.27
CA PRO A 646 30.14 13.64 -22.66
C PRO A 646 30.68 13.81 -21.25
N ILE A 647 30.07 13.10 -20.31
CA ILE A 647 30.41 13.11 -18.88
C ILE A 647 30.62 11.70 -18.36
N ARG A 648 31.24 11.57 -17.17
CA ARG A 648 31.25 10.30 -16.46
C ARG A 648 29.89 10.05 -15.84
N CYS A 649 29.37 8.83 -15.99
CA CYS A 649 28.13 8.38 -15.37
C CYS A 649 28.36 7.06 -14.63
N ILE A 650 27.75 6.94 -13.45
CA ILE A 650 27.62 5.69 -12.71
C ILE A 650 26.13 5.37 -12.62
N ALA A 651 25.73 4.14 -12.89
CA ALA A 651 24.35 3.68 -12.76
C ALA A 651 24.29 2.32 -12.05
N PHE A 652 23.31 2.11 -11.16
CA PHE A 652 23.18 0.86 -10.41
C PHE A 652 21.75 0.57 -9.96
N PRO A 653 21.39 -0.71 -9.74
CA PRO A 653 20.07 -1.06 -9.26
C PRO A 653 19.87 -0.71 -7.78
N LEU A 654 18.64 -0.36 -7.44
CA LEU A 654 18.15 -0.25 -6.09
C LEU A 654 17.44 -1.56 -5.75
N MET A 655 18.15 -2.46 -5.07
CA MET A 655 17.60 -3.74 -4.61
C MET A 655 17.16 -3.63 -3.15
N SER A 656 15.94 -4.07 -2.87
CA SER A 656 15.41 -4.19 -1.51
C SER A 656 15.08 -5.64 -1.19
N PHE A 657 15.21 -6.06 0.07
CA PHE A 657 14.79 -7.40 0.50
C PHE A 657 13.42 -7.34 1.15
N ALA A 658 12.43 -7.96 0.53
CA ALA A 658 11.07 -8.04 1.06
C ALA A 658 10.78 -9.46 1.56
N LYS A 659 10.00 -9.58 2.63
CA LYS A 659 9.45 -10.86 3.05
C LYS A 659 8.20 -11.18 2.22
N SER A 660 8.14 -12.38 1.66
CA SER A 660 7.01 -12.95 0.94
C SER A 660 6.45 -14.18 1.68
N GLU A 661 5.40 -14.78 1.13
CA GLU A 661 4.85 -16.03 1.66
C GLU A 661 5.88 -17.17 1.63
N ILE A 662 6.76 -17.21 0.63
CA ILE A 662 7.72 -18.32 0.43
C ILE A 662 9.12 -18.04 0.99
N GLY A 663 9.36 -16.87 1.58
CA GLY A 663 10.65 -16.53 2.21
C GLY A 663 11.06 -15.08 2.02
N TYR A 664 12.36 -14.86 1.84
CA TYR A 664 12.91 -13.53 1.52
C TYR A 664 13.16 -13.44 0.02
N GLU A 665 12.72 -12.34 -0.58
CA GLU A 665 12.88 -12.09 -2.01
C GLU A 665 13.59 -10.75 -2.22
N GLU A 666 14.59 -10.78 -3.09
CA GLU A 666 15.22 -9.56 -3.58
C GLU A 666 14.30 -8.92 -4.63
N GLN A 667 14.03 -7.63 -4.46
CA GLN A 667 13.09 -6.88 -5.28
C GLN A 667 13.80 -5.68 -5.89
N TYR A 668 13.84 -5.61 -7.22
CA TYR A 668 14.32 -4.44 -7.94
C TYR A 668 13.32 -3.28 -7.84
N GLN A 669 13.77 -2.16 -7.28
CA GLN A 669 12.96 -0.98 -7.03
C GLN A 669 13.21 0.19 -7.98
N GLY A 670 14.26 0.14 -8.79
CA GLY A 670 14.64 1.19 -9.73
C GLY A 670 16.15 1.22 -9.99
N THR A 671 16.60 2.15 -10.80
CA THR A 671 18.02 2.39 -11.09
C THR A 671 18.38 3.82 -10.71
N SER A 672 19.41 3.96 -9.88
CA SER A 672 20.02 5.24 -9.55
C SER A 672 21.15 5.55 -10.51
N ILE A 673 21.33 6.83 -10.84
CA ILE A 673 22.30 7.34 -11.80
C ILE A 673 22.94 8.61 -11.26
N TYR A 674 24.26 8.62 -11.28
CA TYR A 674 25.10 9.75 -10.91
C TYR A 674 25.85 10.25 -12.15
N PRO A 675 25.34 11.28 -12.84
CA PRO A 675 26.08 12.01 -13.86
C PRO A 675 27.02 13.03 -13.19
N PHE A 676 28.31 13.04 -13.54
CA PHE A 676 29.30 13.90 -12.89
C PHE A 676 29.71 15.07 -13.80
N PHE A 677 29.36 16.28 -13.37
CA PHE A 677 29.74 17.54 -14.01
C PHE A 677 30.91 18.16 -13.25
N GLU A 678 32.02 18.44 -13.91
CA GLU A 678 33.14 19.13 -13.28
C GLU A 678 32.82 20.62 -13.09
N ILE A 679 32.92 21.11 -11.86
CA ILE A 679 32.81 22.52 -11.52
C ILE A 679 34.23 23.05 -11.29
N ASN A 680 34.73 23.81 -12.26
CA ASN A 680 36.07 24.40 -12.24
C ASN A 680 36.06 25.92 -12.53
N LYS A 681 34.89 26.56 -12.48
CA LYS A 681 34.69 27.99 -12.73
C LYS A 681 33.75 28.59 -11.69
N LYS A 682 33.84 29.91 -11.48
CA LYS A 682 32.91 30.66 -10.61
C LYS A 682 31.45 30.54 -11.04
N LYS A 683 31.20 30.41 -12.34
CA LYS A 683 29.88 30.21 -12.91
C LYS A 683 29.90 29.04 -13.86
N THR A 684 29.07 28.04 -13.59
CA THR A 684 28.84 26.90 -14.47
C THR A 684 27.36 26.86 -14.83
N ILE A 685 27.07 26.77 -16.12
CA ILE A 685 25.71 26.67 -16.66
C ILE A 685 25.66 25.46 -17.58
N PHE A 686 24.63 24.65 -17.46
CA PHE A 686 24.37 23.57 -18.40
C PHE A 686 22.89 23.19 -18.43
N GLN A 687 22.52 22.41 -19.43
CA GLN A 687 21.17 21.95 -19.67
C GLN A 687 21.16 20.44 -19.87
N MET A 688 20.12 19.77 -19.36
CA MET A 688 19.80 18.38 -19.65
C MET A 688 18.40 18.29 -20.23
N GLU A 689 18.19 17.31 -21.11
CA GLU A 689 16.89 17.06 -21.75
C GLU A 689 16.44 15.63 -21.46
N LEU A 690 15.21 15.48 -20.97
CA LEU A 690 14.57 14.20 -20.69
C LEU A 690 13.43 14.02 -21.67
N THR A 691 13.58 13.10 -22.61
CA THR A 691 12.56 12.78 -23.62
C THR A 691 11.81 11.52 -23.22
N LEU A 692 10.49 11.64 -23.07
CA LEU A 692 9.58 10.55 -22.75
C LEU A 692 8.84 10.15 -24.03
N THR A 693 8.82 8.86 -24.34
CA THR A 693 8.18 8.34 -25.56
C THR A 693 7.47 7.02 -25.27
N HIS A 694 6.33 6.80 -25.92
CA HIS A 694 5.86 5.43 -26.16
C HIS A 694 6.68 4.81 -27.30
N LEU A 695 6.84 3.50 -27.28
CA LEU A 695 7.47 2.68 -28.30
C LEU A 695 6.35 2.06 -29.14
N GLU A 696 6.62 1.90 -30.44
CA GLU A 696 5.72 1.24 -31.40
C GLU A 696 5.95 -0.27 -31.46
#